data_AF-A0A7V2RNW5-F1
#
_entry.id   AF-A0A7V2RNW5-F1
#
_cell.length_a   1.000
_cell.length_b   1.000
_cell.length_c   1.000
_cell.angle_alpha   90.00
_cell.angle_beta   90.00
_cell.angle_gamma   90.00
#
_symmetry.space_group_name_H-M   'P 1'
#
loop_
_entity.id
_entity.type
_entity.pdbx_description
1 polymer ?
#
loop_
_entity_poly.entity_id
_entity_poly.type
_entity_poly.pdbx_seq_one_letter_code
_entity_poly.pdbx_strand_id
1 'polypeptide(L)'
;MNKPHSTSLGLLRATAISARSRFPSIGKTGCLSIFLLLFFLFPNFSISQTTKIKKVVLQGFWWDYKNDNFPHSWSNYLTELAPRLKTLGIDAIWIPPSYKNQHPTWVGYGPMDHYDLGDKYQKGAPNTYTGLGTKDELLRMVAVMHANGIEVIQDVVLNHVDGAGSFNGTGGQDPEPTYSMASNDGYKNFRYTCYATPVMDGSQDDYWTRRGRWAKNYTNFNPSPNTNCSTGDICAAYFGPDIDYSLNSFGPSSNIPTSGTPAGFPAGRTYYNPAQSQDYMYDNAGNWIKWLKKQTDVDGFRWDAVKHFPIYVQRDLTRMAKYQVGGFNGGYSMLNIGEWIGNIGDIDGYVTNMAQPSLGFGYEEHTGTFDFNLRAYGSGGSLYDMVVNNFSGGYDLANLPGLQQAKRTYDYASPPARVHRTMPFVNSHDTYRPILDANGNFSEALGISSGWNEAQELGGNGKHIDPREPRVAAAYAVTFAMDGNPVVFFEDIFNIGTTSKRWTHLPTNTTDLPTWNDISNIIQCHQKLAFKEGDYFVRSAEANAFFPAGSSASDHLVFERGGKAIIGVNDQFSTDQEIWIDSNFPSGTILMDYSGANGTATSTVQADQRVYIKTKAVGHMVSGVYGHGYSVWAPVPGNTPFASVADMFAWLDYTPQRAAQTTQEWEMDDDLGDSHCQSLGQGGRTPDNSPNQRVVGKIFAEGGTSISYEVTLGTPGTSLTFEMYDLDGNLLQTAAGSGATVSGTYSNPSTRWVCMKIRNTAGNTAGQKCWVKMTYTAPATVSTAGFPAATTVSIWTSNGGSSDWNDCHNWEEGKIPACNGTVIVPHAVEFMPSFDPCFTGTFINRAGLSLRPKIFLQGPYNSSTGLMSDNLRTGGYIPAATPYGGTETVSATVLNTTGNDAITDWVKIELRDKNTPATILYTRSALLQRDGDVVGTDGRSPVFLNGVASDDYYIALRHRNHLGAMTAAAISLGTAIDATDFSSSSTGTWGTGARKDLGGGAMGLWGGDVGQDGAVKYNGSNNDKNSILFFVGLVTPNNVVAGYNATDINMDGLTKYNGSNNDKNIVLFNVGLITPNNIIAEQLP
;
A
#
# COMPACT_ATOMS: atom_id res chain seq x y z
N MET A 1 11.58 11.28 59.55
CA MET A 1 11.76 12.49 60.38
C MET A 1 10.99 13.64 59.75
N ASN A 2 10.11 14.27 60.56
CA ASN A 2 9.58 15.64 60.53
C ASN A 2 9.26 16.36 59.20
N LYS A 3 7.96 16.66 59.00
CA LYS A 3 7.39 17.84 58.29
C LYS A 3 7.63 19.15 59.10
N PRO A 4 7.21 20.40 58.74
CA PRO A 4 6.32 20.91 57.64
C PRO A 4 6.65 22.33 57.03
N HIS A 5 5.73 22.82 56.15
CA HIS A 5 5.39 24.23 55.76
C HIS A 5 6.30 24.95 54.73
N SER A 6 5.86 25.84 53.83
CA SER A 6 4.59 26.56 53.53
C SER A 6 4.63 27.16 52.11
N THR A 7 3.49 27.35 51.44
CA THR A 7 3.34 28.29 50.30
C THR A 7 2.15 29.23 50.53
N SER A 8 2.35 30.51 50.21
CA SER A 8 1.38 31.61 50.38
C SER A 8 1.04 32.29 49.04
N LEU A 9 -0.26 32.39 48.78
CA LEU A 9 -1.09 33.42 48.13
C LEU A 9 -0.62 34.35 46.97
N GLY A 10 -1.55 34.52 46.00
CA GLY A 10 -1.77 35.72 45.15
C GLY A 10 -2.31 35.40 43.75
N LEU A 11 -3.60 35.10 43.45
CA LEU A 11 -4.87 35.88 43.39
C LEU A 11 -5.06 36.83 42.17
N LEU A 12 -6.02 36.51 41.27
CA LEU A 12 -7.06 37.35 40.59
C LEU A 12 -7.66 36.58 39.37
N ARG A 13 -8.85 35.95 39.46
CA ARG A 13 -10.26 36.42 39.25
C ARG A 13 -10.74 36.60 37.79
N ALA A 14 -11.76 35.82 37.41
CA ALA A 14 -12.99 36.22 36.69
C ALA A 14 -14.04 35.07 36.74
N THR A 15 -14.95 35.05 37.74
CA THR A 15 -16.41 35.34 37.67
C THR A 15 -17.29 34.45 36.77
N ALA A 16 -18.12 33.62 37.41
CA ALA A 16 -19.29 32.94 36.86
C ALA A 16 -20.58 33.53 37.48
N ILE A 17 -21.66 33.64 36.68
CA ILE A 17 -22.99 34.11 37.09
C ILE A 17 -23.93 32.91 37.19
N SER A 18 -24.66 32.82 38.31
CA SER A 18 -25.74 31.86 38.57
C SER A 18 -27.10 32.49 38.33
N ALA A 19 -28.09 31.71 37.87
CA ALA A 19 -29.51 32.05 38.03
C ALA A 19 -30.26 30.87 38.68
N ARG A 20 -30.94 31.18 39.79
CA ARG A 20 -31.92 30.31 40.50
C ARG A 20 -33.32 30.58 39.94
N SER A 21 -34.17 29.55 39.90
CA SER A 21 -35.64 29.73 39.89
C SER A 21 -36.28 28.90 41.01
N ARG A 22 -37.26 29.53 41.68
CA ARG A 22 -38.04 29.03 42.83
C ARG A 22 -39.31 28.33 42.33
N PHE A 23 -39.75 27.30 43.04
CA PHE A 23 -41.13 26.79 43.02
C PHE A 23 -41.82 27.15 44.35
N PRO A 24 -43.12 27.49 44.37
CA PRO A 24 -43.94 27.50 45.58
C PRO A 24 -44.91 26.30 45.63
N SER A 25 -45.29 25.94 46.85
CA SER A 25 -46.17 24.85 47.25
C SER A 25 -47.61 25.33 47.57
N ILE A 26 -48.61 24.53 47.21
CA ILE A 26 -50.01 24.48 47.69
C ILE A 26 -50.47 23.03 47.36
N GLY A 27 -51.23 22.22 48.11
CA GLY A 27 -52.07 22.30 49.30
C GLY A 27 -52.95 21.03 49.31
N LYS A 28 -53.34 20.54 50.50
CA LYS A 28 -53.94 19.21 50.81
C LYS A 28 -55.41 18.99 50.36
N THR A 29 -55.88 17.74 50.57
CA THR A 29 -57.27 17.17 50.61
C THR A 29 -57.77 16.52 49.31
N GLY A 30 -58.44 15.36 49.23
CA GLY A 30 -58.88 14.32 50.17
C GLY A 30 -59.83 13.33 49.44
N CYS A 31 -59.81 12.05 49.83
CA CYS A 31 -60.86 11.01 49.71
C CYS A 31 -61.45 10.50 48.35
N LEU A 32 -61.37 9.17 48.22
CA LEU A 32 -62.43 8.19 47.86
C LEU A 32 -62.82 7.94 46.37
N SER A 33 -62.27 6.83 45.86
CA SER A 33 -62.80 5.78 44.97
C SER A 33 -64.05 6.02 44.11
N ILE A 34 -63.89 6.00 42.78
CA ILE A 34 -64.83 5.41 41.81
C ILE A 34 -64.05 4.65 40.73
N PHE A 35 -64.52 3.43 40.46
CA PHE A 35 -64.04 2.41 39.53
C PHE A 35 -64.41 2.74 38.06
N LEU A 36 -63.67 2.11 37.12
CA LEU A 36 -63.95 1.89 35.69
C LEU A 36 -63.52 2.97 34.65
N LEU A 37 -62.84 2.46 33.62
CA LEU A 37 -62.30 3.07 32.39
C LEU A 37 -60.98 3.85 32.51
N LEU A 38 -59.85 3.13 32.35
CA LEU A 38 -58.64 3.54 31.61
C LEU A 38 -57.59 2.40 31.66
N PHE A 39 -57.96 1.24 31.12
CA PHE A 39 -56.98 0.33 30.51
C PHE A 39 -56.78 0.84 29.07
N PHE A 40 -55.55 0.78 28.55
CA PHE A 40 -55.03 1.42 27.33
C PHE A 40 -54.51 2.84 27.53
N LEU A 41 -53.24 2.93 27.94
CA LEU A 41 -52.19 3.80 27.37
C LEU A 41 -50.94 3.73 28.27
N PHE A 42 -50.25 2.58 28.27
CA PHE A 42 -48.83 2.57 28.62
C PHE A 42 -48.05 2.75 27.33
N PRO A 43 -47.11 3.71 27.21
CA PRO A 43 -46.17 3.70 26.11
C PRO A 43 -45.36 2.41 26.24
N ASN A 44 -45.31 1.63 25.16
CA ASN A 44 -44.37 0.53 25.01
C ASN A 44 -42.96 1.07 25.26
N PHE A 45 -42.40 0.79 26.42
CA PHE A 45 -40.94 0.85 26.59
C PHE A 45 -40.40 -0.29 25.74
N SER A 46 -40.00 0.00 24.50
CA SER A 46 -39.11 -0.87 23.75
C SER A 46 -37.80 -0.94 24.55
N ILE A 47 -37.58 -2.05 25.25
CA ILE A 47 -36.25 -2.39 25.76
C ILE A 47 -35.38 -2.52 24.51
N SER A 48 -34.43 -1.60 24.33
CA SER A 48 -33.47 -1.70 23.23
C SER A 48 -32.75 -3.04 23.36
N GLN A 49 -32.88 -3.90 22.34
CA GLN A 49 -32.20 -5.18 22.31
C GLN A 49 -30.68 -4.94 22.36
N THR A 50 -29.99 -5.58 23.31
CA THR A 50 -28.53 -5.54 23.40
C THR A 50 -27.93 -6.19 22.15
N THR A 51 -27.14 -5.44 21.39
CA THR A 51 -26.48 -5.98 20.19
C THR A 51 -25.33 -6.90 20.62
N LYS A 52 -25.27 -8.14 20.15
CA LYS A 52 -24.14 -9.05 20.45
C LYS A 52 -23.12 -9.03 19.31
N ILE A 53 -21.87 -8.70 19.64
CA ILE A 53 -20.74 -8.60 18.71
C ILE A 53 -19.80 -9.77 18.94
N LYS A 54 -19.64 -10.58 17.89
CA LYS A 54 -18.95 -11.87 17.87
C LYS A 54 -18.38 -12.09 16.47
N LYS A 55 -17.36 -12.93 16.35
CA LYS A 55 -16.68 -13.25 15.10
C LYS A 55 -16.24 -14.71 15.09
N VAL A 56 -16.30 -15.35 13.93
CA VAL A 56 -15.47 -16.52 13.62
C VAL A 56 -14.18 -16.04 12.97
N VAL A 57 -13.05 -16.32 13.60
CA VAL A 57 -11.74 -15.82 13.17
C VAL A 57 -10.91 -16.94 12.58
N LEU A 58 -10.30 -16.72 11.41
CA LEU A 58 -9.32 -17.62 10.82
C LEU A 58 -7.92 -17.06 11.07
N GLN A 59 -7.02 -17.84 11.67
CA GLN A 59 -5.58 -17.59 11.51
C GLN A 59 -5.18 -18.02 10.09
N GLY A 60 -4.91 -17.05 9.20
CA GLY A 60 -4.75 -17.24 7.76
C GLY A 60 -3.36 -17.70 7.30
N PHE A 61 -2.57 -18.28 8.19
CA PHE A 61 -1.18 -18.70 7.94
C PHE A 61 -0.75 -19.76 8.95
N TRP A 62 0.27 -20.54 8.59
CA TRP A 62 1.09 -21.34 9.52
C TRP A 62 2.52 -20.76 9.54
N TRP A 63 3.46 -21.34 10.30
CA TRP A 63 4.78 -20.74 10.46
C TRP A 63 5.52 -20.51 9.13
N ASP A 64 5.86 -21.57 8.41
CA ASP A 64 6.54 -21.46 7.11
C ASP A 64 5.54 -21.40 5.95
N TYR A 65 4.58 -20.46 6.02
CA TYR A 65 3.58 -20.31 4.96
C TYR A 65 4.25 -20.02 3.62
N LYS A 66 3.97 -20.87 2.62
CA LYS A 66 4.55 -20.79 1.29
C LYS A 66 3.62 -21.46 0.28
N ASN A 67 3.56 -20.89 -0.92
CA ASN A 67 2.95 -21.53 -2.08
C ASN A 67 3.76 -21.19 -3.34
N ASP A 68 4.14 -22.20 -4.12
CA ASP A 68 4.98 -22.08 -5.32
C ASP A 68 4.23 -21.40 -6.48
N ASN A 69 2.89 -21.38 -6.47
CA ASN A 69 2.10 -20.60 -7.43
C ASN A 69 2.01 -19.11 -7.04
N PHE A 70 2.35 -18.76 -5.80
CA PHE A 70 2.31 -17.39 -5.25
C PHE A 70 3.64 -17.05 -4.54
N PRO A 71 4.78 -17.12 -5.26
CA PRO A 71 6.09 -16.93 -4.64
C PRO A 71 6.21 -15.52 -4.05
N HIS A 72 6.39 -15.46 -2.73
CA HIS A 72 6.50 -14.19 -1.99
C HIS A 72 5.29 -13.27 -2.19
N SER A 73 4.09 -13.83 -2.39
CA SER A 73 2.86 -13.08 -2.66
C SER A 73 1.65 -13.70 -1.94
N TRP A 74 1.79 -13.92 -0.63
CA TRP A 74 0.73 -14.53 0.19
C TRP A 74 -0.56 -13.70 0.21
N SER A 75 -0.46 -12.37 0.07
CA SER A 75 -1.62 -11.49 -0.08
C SER A 75 -2.45 -11.86 -1.32
N ASN A 76 -1.82 -12.23 -2.43
CA ASN A 76 -2.53 -12.67 -3.63
C ASN A 76 -3.19 -14.03 -3.43
N TYR A 77 -2.51 -14.95 -2.73
CA TYR A 77 -3.09 -16.23 -2.35
C TYR A 77 -4.37 -16.04 -1.52
N LEU A 78 -4.30 -15.22 -0.47
CA LEU A 78 -5.45 -14.92 0.39
C LEU A 78 -6.56 -14.19 -0.36
N THR A 79 -6.20 -13.30 -1.29
CA THR A 79 -7.14 -12.60 -2.16
C THR A 79 -7.99 -13.60 -2.96
N GLU A 80 -7.38 -14.63 -3.55
CA GLU A 80 -8.10 -15.66 -4.32
C GLU A 80 -8.85 -16.66 -3.43
N LEU A 81 -8.44 -16.81 -2.16
CA LEU A 81 -9.13 -17.65 -1.18
C LEU A 81 -10.39 -17.01 -0.60
N ALA A 82 -10.49 -15.68 -0.60
CA ALA A 82 -11.55 -14.91 0.07
C ALA A 82 -12.99 -15.40 -0.22
N PRO A 83 -13.39 -15.74 -1.47
CA PRO A 83 -14.73 -16.28 -1.73
C PRO A 83 -15.02 -17.59 -1.00
N ARG A 84 -14.03 -18.47 -0.84
CA ARG A 84 -14.20 -19.72 -0.10
C ARG A 84 -14.33 -19.47 1.40
N LEU A 85 -13.57 -18.50 1.94
CA LEU A 85 -13.68 -18.11 3.35
C LEU A 85 -15.07 -17.54 3.66
N LYS A 86 -15.64 -16.76 2.73
CA LYS A 86 -17.03 -16.29 2.82
C LYS A 86 -18.01 -17.45 2.90
N THR A 87 -17.92 -18.42 2.00
CA THR A 87 -18.79 -19.61 1.98
C THR A 87 -18.65 -20.47 3.23
N LEU A 88 -17.46 -20.53 3.82
CA LEU A 88 -17.24 -21.20 5.10
C LEU A 88 -17.92 -20.48 6.27
N GLY A 89 -18.13 -19.17 6.18
CA GLY A 89 -18.70 -18.35 7.25
C GLY A 89 -17.64 -17.72 8.17
N ILE A 90 -16.46 -17.42 7.63
CA ILE A 90 -15.43 -16.65 8.35
C ILE A 90 -15.84 -15.17 8.38
N ASP A 91 -15.81 -14.55 9.57
CA ASP A 91 -16.10 -13.11 9.72
C ASP A 91 -14.82 -12.27 9.71
N ALA A 92 -13.68 -12.83 10.15
CA ALA A 92 -12.41 -12.13 10.19
C ALA A 92 -11.22 -13.05 9.90
N ILE A 93 -10.20 -12.51 9.26
CA ILE A 93 -8.92 -13.18 9.02
C ILE A 93 -7.79 -12.47 9.77
N TRP A 94 -7.08 -13.21 10.62
CA TRP A 94 -5.81 -12.79 11.18
C TRP A 94 -4.69 -13.13 10.20
N ILE A 95 -4.05 -12.08 9.69
CA ILE A 95 -2.92 -12.15 8.76
C ILE A 95 -1.59 -12.01 9.51
N PRO A 96 -0.48 -12.57 8.99
CA PRO A 96 0.83 -12.41 9.61
C PRO A 96 1.28 -10.93 9.63
N PRO A 97 2.36 -10.60 10.38
CA PRO A 97 2.90 -9.25 10.38
C PRO A 97 3.27 -8.76 8.97
N SER A 98 2.81 -7.56 8.60
CA SER A 98 2.84 -7.08 7.21
C SER A 98 4.05 -6.23 6.85
N TYR A 99 4.88 -5.87 7.83
CA TYR A 99 5.99 -4.95 7.69
C TYR A 99 7.34 -5.67 7.48
N LYS A 100 8.34 -4.93 7.00
CA LYS A 100 9.66 -5.47 6.65
C LYS A 100 10.36 -6.08 7.84
N ASN A 101 10.96 -7.25 7.62
CA ASN A 101 11.73 -8.01 8.59
C ASN A 101 13.23 -7.93 8.29
N GLN A 102 14.07 -8.48 9.17
CA GLN A 102 15.51 -8.66 8.89
C GLN A 102 15.77 -9.34 7.55
N HIS A 103 14.92 -10.31 7.17
CA HIS A 103 14.91 -10.93 5.86
C HIS A 103 13.51 -10.83 5.24
N PRO A 104 13.38 -10.47 3.95
CA PRO A 104 12.09 -10.13 3.33
C PRO A 104 11.11 -11.30 3.24
N THR A 105 11.57 -12.55 3.33
CA THR A 105 10.72 -13.75 3.23
C THR A 105 10.36 -14.37 4.58
N TRP A 106 10.78 -13.77 5.70
CA TRP A 106 10.44 -14.30 7.01
C TRP A 106 8.97 -14.07 7.35
N VAL A 107 8.48 -14.86 8.30
CA VAL A 107 7.06 -14.96 8.68
C VAL A 107 6.47 -13.60 9.08
N GLY A 108 7.24 -12.79 9.79
CA GLY A 108 6.81 -11.46 10.22
C GLY A 108 7.33 -10.99 11.58
N TYR A 109 7.73 -11.93 12.45
CA TYR A 109 7.99 -11.69 13.87
C TYR A 109 9.37 -11.11 14.20
N GLY A 110 10.23 -10.85 13.21
CA GLY A 110 11.49 -10.13 13.38
C GLY A 110 11.44 -8.76 12.70
N PRO A 111 10.55 -7.83 13.12
CA PRO A 111 10.35 -6.56 12.44
C PRO A 111 11.63 -5.75 12.39
N MET A 112 11.92 -5.18 11.23
CA MET A 112 13.02 -4.22 11.05
C MET A 112 12.46 -2.79 10.91
N ASP A 113 11.59 -2.55 9.91
CA ASP A 113 10.96 -1.26 9.63
C ASP A 113 9.43 -1.39 9.62
N HIS A 114 8.80 -0.90 10.68
CA HIS A 114 7.34 -0.89 10.84
C HIS A 114 6.58 -0.07 9.78
N TYR A 115 7.25 0.86 9.08
CA TYR A 115 6.67 1.71 8.02
C TYR A 115 6.92 1.18 6.60
N ASP A 116 7.56 0.03 6.43
CA ASP A 116 7.78 -0.61 5.14
C ASP A 116 6.85 -1.81 4.98
N LEU A 117 5.75 -1.63 4.24
CA LEU A 117 4.73 -2.67 4.01
C LEU A 117 5.03 -3.49 2.75
N GLY A 118 6.29 -3.53 2.33
CA GLY A 118 6.70 -4.17 1.08
C GLY A 118 6.81 -3.19 -0.09
N ASP A 119 7.00 -1.90 0.19
CA ASP A 119 7.12 -0.83 -0.81
C ASP A 119 8.51 -0.20 -0.89
N LYS A 120 9.39 -0.48 0.08
CA LYS A 120 10.75 0.08 0.13
C LYS A 120 11.82 -0.96 -0.19
N TYR A 121 12.89 -0.51 -0.82
CA TYR A 121 14.06 -1.33 -1.13
C TYR A 121 14.98 -1.43 0.09
N GLN A 122 14.75 -2.45 0.92
CA GLN A 122 15.49 -2.70 2.17
C GLN A 122 15.75 -4.19 2.37
N LYS A 123 16.89 -4.52 2.98
CA LYS A 123 17.33 -5.90 3.33
C LYS A 123 17.54 -6.87 2.14
N GLY A 124 18.08 -6.33 1.04
CA GLY A 124 18.98 -7.03 0.09
C GLY A 124 18.45 -8.23 -0.70
N ALA A 125 17.14 -8.43 -0.82
CA ALA A 125 16.59 -9.14 -1.97
C ALA A 125 16.27 -8.11 -3.06
N PRO A 126 16.37 -8.43 -4.37
CA PRO A 126 16.21 -7.42 -5.43
C PRO A 126 14.83 -6.75 -5.50
N ASN A 127 13.89 -7.12 -4.63
CA ASN A 127 12.49 -6.71 -4.66
C ASN A 127 12.06 -6.20 -3.26
N THR A 128 11.04 -5.35 -3.20
CA THR A 128 10.60 -4.67 -1.97
C THR A 128 9.77 -5.50 -1.00
N TYR A 129 9.26 -6.66 -1.42
CA TYR A 129 8.19 -7.38 -0.74
C TYR A 129 8.52 -7.80 0.71
N THR A 130 7.47 -8.10 1.47
CA THR A 130 7.52 -8.87 2.72
C THR A 130 7.07 -10.32 2.46
N GLY A 131 6.95 -11.16 3.50
CA GLY A 131 6.36 -12.49 3.37
C GLY A 131 4.95 -12.47 2.78
N LEU A 132 4.23 -11.35 2.98
CA LEU A 132 2.90 -11.11 2.40
C LEU A 132 2.92 -10.65 0.95
N GLY A 133 4.04 -10.17 0.43
CA GLY A 133 4.12 -9.51 -0.88
C GLY A 133 4.37 -8.01 -0.78
N THR A 134 4.00 -7.31 -1.84
CA THR A 134 4.13 -5.84 -1.95
C THR A 134 3.00 -5.12 -1.22
N LYS A 135 3.19 -3.83 -0.91
CA LYS A 135 2.15 -3.00 -0.31
C LYS A 135 0.87 -2.96 -1.15
N ASP A 136 0.98 -2.86 -2.48
CA ASP A 136 -0.19 -2.84 -3.37
C ASP A 136 -1.00 -4.15 -3.27
N GLU A 137 -0.32 -5.30 -3.21
CA GLU A 137 -0.97 -6.61 -3.05
C GLU A 137 -1.66 -6.74 -1.68
N LEU A 138 -1.02 -6.27 -0.61
CA LEU A 138 -1.60 -6.22 0.75
C LEU A 138 -2.88 -5.36 0.76
N LEU A 139 -2.82 -4.15 0.22
CA LEU A 139 -3.96 -3.23 0.22
C LEU A 139 -5.12 -3.75 -0.64
N ARG A 140 -4.84 -4.43 -1.76
CA ARG A 140 -5.84 -5.16 -2.54
C ARG A 140 -6.47 -6.29 -1.74
N MET A 141 -5.65 -7.10 -1.05
CA MET A 141 -6.15 -8.23 -0.25
C MET A 141 -7.14 -7.74 0.81
N VAL A 142 -6.81 -6.65 1.53
CA VAL A 142 -7.73 -6.01 2.48
C VAL A 142 -9.05 -5.63 1.79
N ALA A 143 -8.99 -4.96 0.65
CA ALA A 143 -10.20 -4.54 -0.06
C ALA A 143 -11.05 -5.71 -0.60
N VAL A 144 -10.44 -6.82 -1.02
CA VAL A 144 -11.16 -8.02 -1.48
C VAL A 144 -11.76 -8.81 -0.31
N MET A 145 -11.08 -8.87 0.84
CA MET A 145 -11.67 -9.43 2.07
C MET A 145 -12.90 -8.62 2.48
N HIS A 146 -12.79 -7.30 2.46
CA HIS A 146 -13.89 -6.38 2.71
C HIS A 146 -15.09 -6.63 1.78
N ALA A 147 -14.85 -6.79 0.47
CA ALA A 147 -15.88 -7.12 -0.53
C ALA A 147 -16.54 -8.49 -0.30
N ASN A 148 -15.86 -9.41 0.38
CA ASN A 148 -16.39 -10.70 0.80
C ASN A 148 -17.05 -10.69 2.18
N GLY A 149 -17.10 -9.52 2.83
CA GLY A 149 -17.67 -9.34 4.15
C GLY A 149 -16.76 -9.84 5.28
N ILE A 150 -15.46 -9.96 5.02
CA ILE A 150 -14.46 -10.46 5.96
C ILE A 150 -13.62 -9.28 6.47
N GLU A 151 -13.46 -9.20 7.77
CA GLU A 151 -12.58 -8.25 8.42
C GLU A 151 -11.11 -8.71 8.40
N VAL A 152 -10.17 -7.77 8.34
CA VAL A 152 -8.74 -8.06 8.40
C VAL A 152 -8.14 -7.65 9.74
N ILE A 153 -7.51 -8.61 10.41
CA ILE A 153 -6.89 -8.43 11.73
C ILE A 153 -5.37 -8.47 11.54
N GLN A 154 -4.71 -7.34 11.79
CA GLN A 154 -3.28 -7.20 11.60
C GLN A 154 -2.52 -7.67 12.84
N ASP A 155 -1.49 -8.50 12.63
CA ASP A 155 -0.54 -8.85 13.69
C ASP A 155 0.42 -7.69 13.98
N VAL A 156 0.62 -7.39 15.27
CA VAL A 156 1.39 -6.25 15.79
C VAL A 156 2.47 -6.74 16.74
N VAL A 157 3.72 -6.50 16.36
CA VAL A 157 4.94 -6.85 17.09
C VAL A 157 5.62 -5.55 17.51
N LEU A 158 5.53 -5.25 18.81
CA LEU A 158 6.10 -4.04 19.44
C LEU A 158 7.07 -4.36 20.57
N ASN A 159 7.31 -5.64 20.85
CA ASN A 159 8.24 -6.09 21.88
C ASN A 159 9.69 -5.74 21.51
N HIS A 160 10.11 -6.08 20.29
CA HIS A 160 11.48 -5.95 19.81
C HIS A 160 11.50 -5.51 18.34
N VAL A 161 12.71 -5.32 17.81
CA VAL A 161 13.02 -5.22 16.38
C VAL A 161 14.24 -6.09 16.06
N ASP A 162 14.53 -6.39 14.81
CA ASP A 162 15.71 -7.17 14.43
C ASP A 162 16.35 -6.67 13.13
N GLY A 163 17.59 -7.06 12.91
CA GLY A 163 18.36 -6.69 11.73
C GLY A 163 18.76 -5.23 11.73
N ALA A 164 19.37 -4.71 12.79
CA ALA A 164 20.00 -3.38 12.73
C ALA A 164 21.11 -3.35 11.66
N GLY A 165 21.24 -2.23 10.94
CA GLY A 165 22.27 -2.02 9.92
C GLY A 165 21.77 -2.20 8.49
N SER A 166 22.69 -2.08 7.53
CA SER A 166 22.43 -2.37 6.12
C SER A 166 22.09 -3.85 5.90
N PHE A 167 22.03 -4.32 4.65
CA PHE A 167 21.72 -5.73 4.38
C PHE A 167 22.64 -6.71 5.14
N ASN A 168 23.92 -6.38 5.26
CA ASN A 168 24.92 -7.21 5.96
C ASN A 168 25.14 -6.77 7.43
N GLY A 169 24.23 -5.98 8.00
CA GLY A 169 24.34 -5.47 9.38
C GLY A 169 25.30 -4.29 9.57
N THR A 170 26.02 -3.87 8.53
CA THR A 170 26.96 -2.75 8.58
C THR A 170 26.29 -1.44 9.02
N GLY A 171 26.93 -0.70 9.93
CA GLY A 171 26.38 0.52 10.53
C GLY A 171 25.29 0.32 11.59
N GLY A 172 24.87 -0.93 11.83
CA GLY A 172 23.85 -1.28 12.83
C GLY A 172 24.37 -1.38 14.26
N GLN A 173 25.67 -1.58 14.44
CA GLN A 173 26.28 -1.74 15.77
C GLN A 173 26.58 -0.37 16.40
N ASP A 174 26.20 -0.20 17.66
CA ASP A 174 26.57 0.90 18.53
C ASP A 174 27.58 0.39 19.58
N PRO A 175 28.82 0.90 19.61
CA PRO A 175 29.94 0.33 20.39
C PRO A 175 29.93 0.75 21.86
N GLU A 176 28.89 1.41 22.37
CA GLU A 176 28.82 1.80 23.77
C GLU A 176 28.94 0.55 24.69
N PRO A 177 29.95 0.48 25.58
CA PRO A 177 30.31 -0.78 26.23
C PRO A 177 29.38 -1.20 27.38
N THR A 178 28.61 -0.28 27.97
CA THR A 178 27.88 -0.51 29.22
C THR A 178 26.49 -1.10 28.99
N TYR A 179 25.77 -0.60 28.00
CA TYR A 179 24.35 -0.84 27.75
C TYR A 179 24.11 -1.36 26.33
N SER A 180 24.82 -0.80 25.34
CA SER A 180 24.67 -1.27 23.97
C SER A 180 25.27 -2.66 23.81
N MET A 181 26.58 -2.82 24.04
CA MET A 181 27.30 -4.09 23.89
C MET A 181 26.94 -5.15 24.93
N ALA A 182 26.16 -4.79 25.97
CA ALA A 182 25.70 -5.73 26.99
C ALA A 182 24.58 -6.67 26.51
N SER A 183 23.89 -6.34 25.42
CA SER A 183 22.87 -7.22 24.80
C SER A 183 22.83 -7.05 23.28
N ASN A 184 22.38 -8.11 22.59
CA ASN A 184 22.23 -8.14 21.13
C ASN A 184 23.51 -7.73 20.36
N ASP A 185 24.69 -8.01 20.93
CA ASP A 185 26.01 -7.65 20.39
C ASP A 185 26.14 -6.18 19.93
N GLY A 186 25.37 -5.27 20.53
CA GLY A 186 25.34 -3.84 20.19
C GLY A 186 24.56 -3.48 18.92
N TYR A 187 23.88 -4.40 18.25
CA TYR A 187 23.07 -4.12 17.05
C TYR A 187 21.78 -3.36 17.41
N LYS A 188 21.91 -2.06 17.66
CA LYS A 188 20.85 -1.19 18.17
C LYS A 188 20.69 0.15 17.42
N ASN A 189 21.36 0.31 16.28
CA ASN A 189 21.18 1.48 15.40
C ASN A 189 20.28 1.14 14.20
N PHE A 190 19.04 1.61 14.25
CA PHE A 190 18.03 1.39 13.19
C PHE A 190 17.84 2.67 12.36
N ARG A 191 18.08 2.56 11.05
CA ARG A 191 17.93 3.60 10.04
C ARG A 191 17.21 3.02 8.84
N TYR A 192 16.24 3.76 8.34
CA TYR A 192 15.29 3.26 7.35
C TYR A 192 15.34 4.10 6.09
N THR A 193 15.17 3.47 4.94
CA THR A 193 14.98 4.22 3.70
C THR A 193 13.66 4.98 3.75
N CYS A 194 13.67 6.09 3.02
CA CYS A 194 12.50 6.90 2.74
C CYS A 194 12.66 7.54 1.37
N TYR A 195 11.62 8.22 0.88
CA TYR A 195 11.67 8.87 -0.43
C TYR A 195 12.86 9.83 -0.58
N ALA A 196 13.19 10.63 0.44
CA ALA A 196 14.32 11.56 0.37
C ALA A 196 15.70 10.89 0.53
N THR A 197 15.77 9.73 1.19
CA THR A 197 17.02 9.00 1.41
C THR A 197 16.87 7.51 1.08
N PRO A 198 16.75 7.14 -0.21
CA PRO A 198 16.82 5.75 -0.65
C PRO A 198 18.20 5.16 -0.35
N VAL A 199 18.31 3.82 -0.34
CA VAL A 199 19.64 3.16 -0.37
C VAL A 199 20.40 3.60 -1.61
N MET A 200 21.72 3.72 -1.52
CA MET A 200 22.56 3.90 -2.72
C MET A 200 23.63 2.82 -2.85
N ASP A 201 24.45 2.60 -1.82
CA ASP A 201 25.50 1.56 -1.86
C ASP A 201 25.43 0.57 -0.69
N GLY A 202 24.57 0.81 0.32
CA GLY A 202 24.42 -0.08 1.47
C GLY A 202 25.62 -0.09 2.43
N SER A 203 26.55 0.86 2.29
CA SER A 203 27.67 1.05 3.22
C SER A 203 27.20 1.55 4.59
N GLN A 204 28.12 1.57 5.56
CA GLN A 204 27.88 2.18 6.87
C GLN A 204 27.50 3.66 6.73
N ASP A 205 28.25 4.39 5.90
CA ASP A 205 28.09 5.82 5.70
C ASP A 205 26.75 6.12 5.02
N ASP A 206 26.33 5.35 4.01
CA ASP A 206 24.98 5.42 3.46
C ASP A 206 23.92 5.17 4.53
N TYR A 207 24.05 4.06 5.27
CA TYR A 207 23.09 3.67 6.31
C TYR A 207 22.87 4.76 7.36
N TRP A 208 23.94 5.39 7.84
CA TRP A 208 23.88 6.46 8.84
C TRP A 208 23.26 7.78 8.35
N THR A 209 23.01 7.93 7.05
CA THR A 209 22.36 9.14 6.50
C THR A 209 20.86 8.99 6.27
N ARG A 210 20.30 7.79 6.44
CA ARG A 210 18.89 7.51 6.09
C ARG A 210 17.93 8.05 7.15
N ARG A 211 16.85 8.70 6.68
CA ARG A 211 15.96 9.56 7.47
C ARG A 211 14.52 9.05 7.59
N GLY A 212 14.26 7.78 7.28
CA GLY A 212 12.93 7.20 7.47
C GLY A 212 12.45 7.27 8.92
N ARG A 213 11.12 7.31 9.08
CA ARG A 213 10.47 7.52 10.38
C ARG A 213 10.89 6.54 11.46
N TRP A 214 10.87 7.01 12.71
CA TRP A 214 11.05 6.22 13.92
C TRP A 214 12.43 5.54 14.04
N ALA A 215 13.50 6.26 13.69
CA ALA A 215 14.87 5.82 13.94
C ALA A 215 15.10 5.46 15.40
N LYS A 216 15.75 4.33 15.65
CA LYS A 216 16.02 3.80 17.00
C LYS A 216 17.52 3.72 17.23
N ASN A 217 17.94 4.02 18.45
CA ASN A 217 19.32 4.04 18.93
C ASN A 217 19.41 3.16 20.19
N TYR A 218 20.63 2.83 20.64
CA TYR A 218 20.84 1.96 21.79
C TYR A 218 20.11 2.40 23.09
N THR A 219 19.85 3.70 23.27
CA THR A 219 19.10 4.25 24.39
C THR A 219 17.61 3.92 24.37
N ASN A 220 17.07 3.45 23.23
CA ASN A 220 15.68 3.07 23.05
C ASN A 220 15.38 1.60 23.41
N PHE A 221 16.37 0.87 23.94
CA PHE A 221 16.29 -0.58 24.17
C PHE A 221 16.75 -0.96 25.56
N ASN A 222 16.29 -2.10 26.07
CA ASN A 222 16.80 -2.66 27.33
C ASN A 222 18.13 -3.43 27.12
N PRO A 223 19.10 -3.33 28.05
CA PRO A 223 19.21 -2.27 29.06
C PRO A 223 19.60 -0.93 28.40
N SER A 224 19.18 0.18 29.02
CA SER A 224 19.54 1.55 28.62
C SER A 224 20.18 2.32 29.80
N PRO A 225 20.81 3.48 29.54
CA PRO A 225 21.35 4.33 30.62
C PRO A 225 20.32 4.73 31.69
N ASN A 226 19.06 4.86 31.30
CA ASN A 226 17.97 5.32 32.17
C ASN A 226 17.13 4.16 32.74
N THR A 227 17.15 3.01 32.06
CA THR A 227 16.35 1.82 32.39
C THR A 227 17.23 0.58 32.25
N ASN A 228 17.98 0.27 33.30
CA ASN A 228 18.87 -0.89 33.32
C ASN A 228 18.15 -2.15 33.81
N CYS A 229 17.01 -2.46 33.19
CA CYS A 229 16.29 -3.68 33.52
C CYS A 229 17.00 -4.90 32.94
N SER A 230 17.24 -5.91 33.78
CA SER A 230 18.00 -7.12 33.42
C SER A 230 17.34 -8.42 33.88
N THR A 231 16.15 -8.34 34.47
CA THR A 231 15.40 -9.50 34.98
C THR A 231 13.91 -9.35 34.70
N GLY A 232 13.22 -10.48 34.56
CA GLY A 232 11.78 -10.53 34.25
C GLY A 232 11.47 -10.55 32.76
N ASP A 233 10.22 -10.86 32.43
CA ASP A 233 9.79 -11.12 31.05
C ASP A 233 9.97 -9.92 30.11
N ILE A 234 9.85 -8.69 30.63
CA ILE A 234 9.97 -7.44 29.84
C ILE A 234 11.42 -7.16 29.40
N CYS A 235 12.39 -7.81 30.04
CA CYS A 235 13.81 -7.51 29.89
C CYS A 235 14.60 -8.73 29.39
N ALA A 236 13.88 -9.77 28.98
CA ALA A 236 14.42 -11.01 28.47
C ALA A 236 14.42 -10.97 26.93
N ALA A 237 15.56 -10.58 26.36
CA ALA A 237 15.73 -10.50 24.92
C ALA A 237 15.76 -11.91 24.31
N TYR A 238 14.67 -12.30 23.67
CA TYR A 238 14.55 -13.57 22.93
C TYR A 238 14.78 -13.40 21.43
N PHE A 239 14.40 -12.25 20.88
CA PHE A 239 14.52 -11.90 19.46
C PHE A 239 14.97 -10.43 19.35
N GLY A 240 16.15 -10.18 18.77
CA GLY A 240 16.72 -8.83 18.68
C GLY A 240 16.82 -8.09 20.03
N PRO A 241 16.98 -6.74 20.05
CA PRO A 241 16.93 -5.97 21.28
C PRO A 241 15.48 -5.57 21.64
N ASP A 242 15.10 -5.77 22.90
CA ASP A 242 13.78 -5.40 23.43
C ASP A 242 13.65 -3.88 23.55
N ILE A 243 12.52 -3.36 23.06
CA ILE A 243 12.23 -1.92 23.08
C ILE A 243 11.89 -1.48 24.50
N ASP A 244 12.49 -0.37 24.93
CA ASP A 244 12.11 0.33 26.14
C ASP A 244 11.13 1.47 25.79
N TYR A 245 9.96 1.47 26.43
CA TYR A 245 8.93 2.51 26.26
C TYR A 245 8.88 3.50 27.42
N SER A 246 9.82 3.43 28.36
CA SER A 246 9.90 4.36 29.48
C SER A 246 10.02 5.82 29.00
N LEU A 247 9.56 6.75 29.84
CA LEU A 247 9.61 8.20 29.58
C LEU A 247 11.02 8.67 29.15
N ASN A 248 12.07 8.01 29.66
CA ASN A 248 13.47 8.36 29.45
C ASN A 248 14.17 7.50 28.38
N SER A 249 13.41 6.70 27.62
CA SER A 249 13.94 5.86 26.54
C SER A 249 14.15 6.66 25.25
N PHE A 250 15.10 7.59 25.31
CA PHE A 250 15.44 8.48 24.21
C PHE A 250 16.92 8.85 24.26
N GLY A 251 17.48 9.13 23.09
CA GLY A 251 18.83 9.68 22.98
C GLY A 251 19.44 9.41 21.61
N PRO A 252 20.52 10.11 21.27
CA PRO A 252 21.27 9.83 20.06
C PRO A 252 22.03 8.50 20.18
N SER A 253 22.42 7.93 19.04
CA SER A 253 23.45 6.90 19.00
C SER A 253 24.80 7.46 19.46
N SER A 254 25.66 6.60 20.03
CA SER A 254 27.00 6.97 20.52
C SER A 254 28.03 7.14 19.39
N ASN A 255 27.84 6.49 18.24
CA ASN A 255 28.82 6.44 17.16
C ASN A 255 28.39 7.10 15.84
N ILE A 256 27.16 7.59 15.74
CA ILE A 256 26.71 8.35 14.56
C ILE A 256 26.93 9.85 14.83
N PRO A 257 27.66 10.59 13.98
CA PRO A 257 27.81 12.02 14.16
C PRO A 257 26.46 12.77 14.09
N THR A 258 26.31 13.82 14.91
CA THR A 258 25.06 14.63 14.97
C THR A 258 25.00 15.74 13.92
N SER A 259 26.10 15.99 13.21
CA SER A 259 26.19 16.98 12.15
C SER A 259 27.29 16.60 11.14
N GLY A 260 27.33 17.30 10.01
CA GLY A 260 28.27 17.02 8.92
C GLY A 260 27.78 15.95 7.96
N THR A 261 28.64 15.58 7.02
CA THR A 261 28.40 14.55 5.98
C THR A 261 29.44 13.45 6.12
N PRO A 262 29.15 12.23 5.66
CA PRO A 262 30.15 11.19 5.55
C PRO A 262 31.39 11.62 4.77
N ALA A 263 32.55 11.11 5.19
CA ALA A 263 33.78 11.25 4.42
C ALA A 263 33.77 10.32 3.18
N GLY A 264 33.08 9.18 3.30
CA GLY A 264 32.80 8.28 2.20
C GLY A 264 31.55 8.66 1.41
N PHE A 265 31.07 7.72 0.61
CA PHE A 265 29.82 7.84 -0.11
C PHE A 265 28.64 7.56 0.83
N PRO A 266 27.50 8.27 0.72
CA PRO A 266 27.17 9.31 -0.25
C PRO A 266 27.68 10.71 0.09
N ALA A 267 28.30 11.35 -0.90
CA ALA A 267 28.65 12.77 -0.80
C ALA A 267 27.36 13.63 -0.78
N GLY A 268 27.26 14.54 0.18
CA GLY A 268 26.17 15.52 0.24
C GLY A 268 24.95 15.13 1.09
N ARG A 269 24.82 13.88 1.55
CA ARG A 269 23.84 13.55 2.60
C ARG A 269 24.44 13.80 3.98
N THR A 270 23.71 14.48 4.84
CA THR A 270 24.15 14.65 6.23
C THR A 270 23.90 13.39 7.04
N TYR A 271 24.76 13.14 8.03
CA TYR A 271 24.46 12.14 9.04
C TYR A 271 23.09 12.38 9.68
N TYR A 272 22.40 11.29 10.00
CA TYR A 272 21.09 11.30 10.63
C TYR A 272 21.17 10.64 12.01
N ASN A 273 21.43 11.46 13.03
CA ASN A 273 21.33 11.09 14.43
C ASN A 273 20.39 12.08 15.12
N PRO A 274 19.07 11.92 14.94
CA PRO A 274 18.10 12.92 15.38
C PRO A 274 18.11 13.03 16.90
N ALA A 275 17.97 14.25 17.40
CA ALA A 275 17.65 14.47 18.80
C ALA A 275 16.29 13.82 19.10
N GLN A 276 16.22 13.04 20.16
CA GLN A 276 15.01 12.40 20.63
C GLN A 276 14.60 13.04 21.97
N SER A 277 13.29 13.23 22.18
CA SER A 277 12.73 13.84 23.38
C SER A 277 12.19 12.79 24.35
N GLN A 278 11.75 13.25 25.53
CA GLN A 278 10.91 12.45 26.42
C GLN A 278 9.75 11.82 25.65
N ASP A 279 9.37 10.59 26.00
CA ASP A 279 8.30 9.79 25.39
C ASP A 279 8.49 9.38 23.93
N TYR A 280 9.71 9.54 23.38
CA TYR A 280 9.99 9.28 21.96
C TYR A 280 9.47 7.92 21.46
N MET A 281 9.76 6.82 22.15
CA MET A 281 9.35 5.48 21.70
C MET A 281 7.84 5.28 21.77
N TYR A 282 7.19 5.78 22.81
CA TYR A 282 5.74 5.71 22.99
C TYR A 282 5.01 6.56 21.93
N ASP A 283 5.44 7.80 21.73
CA ASP A 283 4.82 8.72 20.76
C ASP A 283 4.95 8.19 19.32
N ASN A 284 6.11 7.64 18.96
CA ASN A 284 6.30 7.08 17.63
C ASN A 284 5.48 5.80 17.40
N ALA A 285 5.32 4.94 18.42
CA ALA A 285 4.43 3.79 18.33
C ALA A 285 2.96 4.22 18.16
N GLY A 286 2.54 5.29 18.85
CA GLY A 286 1.23 5.92 18.69
C GLY A 286 1.02 6.55 17.30
N ASN A 287 2.05 7.17 16.72
CA ASN A 287 1.98 7.69 15.34
C ASN A 287 1.90 6.55 14.33
N TRP A 288 2.67 5.49 14.53
CA TRP A 288 2.70 4.33 13.66
C TRP A 288 1.36 3.61 13.62
N ILE A 289 0.74 3.30 14.76
CA ILE A 289 -0.53 2.55 14.75
C ILE A 289 -1.67 3.32 14.06
N LYS A 290 -1.66 4.66 14.20
CA LYS A 290 -2.62 5.53 13.51
C LYS A 290 -2.37 5.55 12.00
N TRP A 291 -1.11 5.66 11.59
CA TRP A 291 -0.72 5.58 10.19
C TRP A 291 -1.09 4.22 9.60
N LEU A 292 -0.75 3.12 10.27
CA LEU A 292 -1.04 1.77 9.80
C LEU A 292 -2.52 1.57 9.56
N LYS A 293 -3.37 1.93 10.54
CA LYS A 293 -4.83 1.83 10.44
C LYS A 293 -5.38 2.64 9.26
N LYS A 294 -4.86 3.85 9.02
CA LYS A 294 -5.25 4.72 7.90
C LYS A 294 -4.78 4.17 6.55
N GLN A 295 -3.54 3.71 6.50
CA GLN A 295 -2.89 3.23 5.28
C GLN A 295 -3.53 1.94 4.76
N THR A 296 -3.95 1.05 5.67
CA THR A 296 -4.41 -0.30 5.31
C THR A 296 -5.92 -0.49 5.37
N ASP A 297 -6.60 0.20 6.29
CA ASP A 297 -8.01 -0.04 6.68
C ASP A 297 -8.28 -1.34 7.44
N VAL A 298 -7.25 -1.98 8.02
CA VAL A 298 -7.42 -3.22 8.81
C VAL A 298 -8.40 -3.02 9.96
N ASP A 299 -9.31 -3.95 10.20
CA ASP A 299 -10.44 -3.83 11.13
C ASP A 299 -10.10 -4.13 12.60
N GLY A 300 -8.90 -4.63 12.89
CA GLY A 300 -8.48 -4.94 14.26
C GLY A 300 -7.03 -5.42 14.35
N PHE A 301 -6.62 -5.81 15.56
CA PHE A 301 -5.23 -6.18 15.84
C PHE A 301 -5.09 -7.42 16.72
N ARG A 302 -4.14 -8.28 16.35
CA ARG A 302 -3.55 -9.29 17.24
C ARG A 302 -2.22 -8.73 17.75
N TRP A 303 -2.04 -8.75 19.06
CA TRP A 303 -0.88 -8.18 19.73
C TRP A 303 0.03 -9.32 20.18
N ASP A 304 1.20 -9.37 19.57
CA ASP A 304 2.25 -10.35 19.82
C ASP A 304 2.90 -10.15 21.20
N ALA A 305 3.25 -11.24 21.88
CA ALA A 305 4.15 -11.22 23.02
C ALA A 305 3.82 -10.17 24.11
N VAL A 306 2.53 -9.97 24.44
CA VAL A 306 2.07 -8.87 25.31
C VAL A 306 2.54 -8.96 26.77
N LYS A 307 3.18 -10.06 27.14
CA LYS A 307 3.87 -10.25 28.42
C LYS A 307 5.23 -9.54 28.49
N HIS A 308 5.80 -9.21 27.33
CA HIS A 308 7.21 -8.82 27.18
C HIS A 308 7.43 -7.32 26.95
N PHE A 309 6.36 -6.52 26.92
CA PHE A 309 6.48 -5.05 26.92
C PHE A 309 5.42 -4.42 27.82
N PRO A 310 5.56 -3.14 28.20
CA PRO A 310 4.67 -2.54 29.18
C PRO A 310 3.20 -2.49 28.72
N ILE A 311 2.30 -3.05 29.55
CA ILE A 311 0.86 -3.14 29.29
C ILE A 311 0.24 -1.80 28.86
N TYR A 312 0.67 -0.68 29.45
CA TYR A 312 0.10 0.64 29.14
C TYR A 312 0.32 1.05 27.67
N VAL A 313 1.37 0.56 27.01
CA VAL A 313 1.65 0.84 25.59
C VAL A 313 0.53 0.25 24.75
N GLN A 314 0.34 -1.07 24.81
CA GLN A 314 -0.74 -1.75 24.09
C GLN A 314 -2.10 -1.13 24.40
N ARG A 315 -2.35 -0.86 25.68
CA ARG A 315 -3.60 -0.30 26.18
C ARG A 315 -3.96 1.01 25.48
N ASP A 316 -3.01 1.95 25.48
CA ASP A 316 -3.22 3.28 24.95
C ASP A 316 -3.23 3.28 23.42
N LEU A 317 -2.39 2.48 22.76
CA LEU A 317 -2.39 2.31 21.30
C LEU A 317 -3.70 1.70 20.80
N THR A 318 -4.25 0.71 21.52
CA THR A 318 -5.58 0.14 21.23
C THR A 318 -6.66 1.24 21.31
N ARG A 319 -6.65 2.04 22.38
CA ARG A 319 -7.58 3.18 22.54
C ARG A 319 -7.43 4.19 21.41
N MET A 320 -6.20 4.47 20.97
CA MET A 320 -5.94 5.38 19.84
C MET A 320 -6.56 4.86 18.54
N ALA A 321 -6.37 3.59 18.20
CA ALA A 321 -6.94 2.99 16.99
C ALA A 321 -8.47 2.89 17.04
N LYS A 322 -9.07 2.69 18.22
CA LYS A 322 -10.53 2.66 18.38
C LYS A 322 -11.19 4.03 18.20
N TYR A 323 -10.56 5.10 18.69
CA TYR A 323 -11.26 6.38 18.91
C TYR A 323 -10.51 7.65 18.48
N GLN A 324 -9.23 7.57 18.09
CA GLN A 324 -8.37 8.73 17.81
C GLN A 324 -7.69 8.69 16.43
N VAL A 325 -8.33 8.05 15.45
CA VAL A 325 -7.90 8.01 14.03
C VAL A 325 -8.89 8.69 13.08
N GLY A 326 -9.97 9.29 13.60
CA GLY A 326 -10.94 10.06 12.83
C GLY A 326 -11.93 9.15 12.08
N GLY A 327 -12.02 9.31 10.76
CA GLY A 327 -12.92 8.50 9.91
C GLY A 327 -12.61 6.99 9.89
N PHE A 328 -11.50 6.58 10.51
CA PHE A 328 -11.03 5.20 10.60
C PHE A 328 -11.26 4.57 11.98
N ASN A 329 -11.98 5.26 12.88
CA ASN A 329 -12.19 4.81 14.25
C ASN A 329 -12.86 3.43 14.25
N GLY A 330 -12.21 2.41 14.83
CA GLY A 330 -12.78 1.06 14.89
C GLY A 330 -13.93 0.92 15.91
N GLY A 331 -14.05 1.84 16.86
CA GLY A 331 -15.11 1.82 17.87
C GLY A 331 -15.03 0.63 18.84
N TYR A 332 -16.05 0.47 19.69
CA TYR A 332 -16.08 -0.55 20.74
C TYR A 332 -16.07 -2.01 20.20
N SER A 333 -16.55 -2.19 18.96
CA SER A 333 -16.62 -3.46 18.23
C SER A 333 -15.28 -3.94 17.64
N MET A 334 -14.27 -3.07 17.57
CA MET A 334 -12.96 -3.41 17.01
C MET A 334 -12.34 -4.61 17.73
N LEU A 335 -11.98 -5.66 16.99
CA LEU A 335 -11.34 -6.85 17.57
C LEU A 335 -9.91 -6.51 17.98
N ASN A 336 -9.58 -6.76 19.23
CA ASN A 336 -8.23 -6.67 19.77
C ASN A 336 -7.98 -7.89 20.64
N ILE A 337 -6.87 -8.56 20.39
CA ILE A 337 -6.51 -9.80 21.07
C ILE A 337 -5.04 -9.79 21.48
N GLY A 338 -4.77 -10.02 22.76
CA GLY A 338 -3.41 -10.18 23.29
C GLY A 338 -2.99 -11.64 23.38
N GLU A 339 -1.77 -11.95 22.95
CA GLU A 339 -1.13 -13.22 23.24
C GLU A 339 -0.46 -13.21 24.61
N TRP A 340 -1.20 -13.66 25.61
CA TRP A 340 -0.67 -13.89 26.96
C TRP A 340 -0.76 -15.37 27.30
N ILE A 341 0.38 -16.03 27.46
CA ILE A 341 0.44 -17.45 27.83
C ILE A 341 0.41 -17.56 29.35
N GLY A 342 -0.59 -18.25 29.88
CA GLY A 342 -0.73 -18.46 31.32
C GLY A 342 -2.00 -19.22 31.69
N ASN A 343 -2.21 -19.38 32.99
CA ASN A 343 -3.45 -19.93 33.54
C ASN A 343 -4.58 -18.87 33.52
N ILE A 344 -5.80 -19.25 33.94
CA ILE A 344 -6.97 -18.34 34.01
C ILE A 344 -6.67 -17.04 34.75
N GLY A 345 -5.98 -17.11 35.89
CA GLY A 345 -5.66 -15.93 36.70
C GLY A 345 -4.73 -14.96 35.99
N ASP A 346 -3.77 -15.50 35.22
CA ASP A 346 -2.82 -14.69 34.45
C ASP A 346 -3.53 -13.94 33.31
N ILE A 347 -4.32 -14.65 32.50
CA ILE A 347 -4.99 -14.08 31.32
C ILE A 347 -6.15 -13.14 31.70
N ASP A 348 -6.95 -13.47 32.72
CA ASP A 348 -7.99 -12.57 33.23
C ASP A 348 -7.39 -11.33 33.93
N GLY A 349 -6.27 -11.51 34.62
CA GLY A 349 -5.50 -10.43 35.21
C GLY A 349 -4.99 -9.45 34.16
N TYR A 350 -4.43 -9.97 33.06
CA TYR A 350 -4.02 -9.15 31.92
C TYR A 350 -5.18 -8.35 31.32
N VAL A 351 -6.33 -8.98 31.03
CA VAL A 351 -7.50 -8.26 30.47
C VAL A 351 -7.98 -7.16 31.43
N THR A 352 -7.99 -7.45 32.74
CA THR A 352 -8.36 -6.46 33.76
C THR A 352 -7.39 -5.27 33.78
N ASN A 353 -6.08 -5.52 33.65
CA ASN A 353 -5.05 -4.47 33.64
C ASN A 353 -5.06 -3.62 32.36
N MET A 354 -5.59 -4.16 31.26
CA MET A 354 -5.84 -3.45 30.01
C MET A 354 -7.07 -2.54 30.06
N ALA A 355 -7.85 -2.60 31.13
CA ALA A 355 -9.05 -1.80 31.23
C ALA A 355 -8.73 -0.33 31.54
N GLN A 356 -9.38 0.60 30.83
CA GLN A 356 -9.18 2.04 31.04
C GLN A 356 -10.39 2.87 30.57
N PRO A 357 -10.51 4.15 31.01
CA PRO A 357 -11.52 5.05 30.50
C PRO A 357 -11.46 5.18 28.97
N SER A 358 -12.60 4.99 28.32
CA SER A 358 -12.82 5.17 26.89
C SER A 358 -13.58 6.47 26.63
N LEU A 359 -13.27 7.10 25.50
CA LEU A 359 -13.89 8.37 25.09
C LEU A 359 -15.37 8.12 24.73
N GLY A 360 -16.27 8.43 25.66
CA GLY A 360 -17.72 8.36 25.47
C GLY A 360 -18.41 7.10 26.00
N PHE A 361 -17.68 6.10 26.52
CA PHE A 361 -18.26 4.81 26.96
C PHE A 361 -17.93 4.39 28.41
N GLY A 362 -17.31 5.26 29.21
CA GLY A 362 -16.98 4.94 30.60
C GLY A 362 -15.65 4.17 30.71
N TYR A 363 -15.56 3.17 31.58
CA TYR A 363 -14.38 2.29 31.68
C TYR A 363 -14.55 1.12 30.73
N GLU A 364 -13.54 0.69 29.99
CA GLU A 364 -13.66 -0.33 28.95
C GLU A 364 -12.52 -1.35 29.04
N GLU A 365 -12.83 -2.65 28.89
CA GLU A 365 -11.85 -3.71 28.61
C GLU A 365 -11.61 -3.75 27.09
N HIS A 366 -10.52 -3.10 26.65
CA HIS A 366 -10.27 -2.81 25.24
C HIS A 366 -9.91 -4.04 24.39
N THR A 367 -9.45 -5.11 25.03
CA THR A 367 -8.90 -6.33 24.42
C THR A 367 -9.42 -7.58 25.13
N GLY A 368 -9.33 -8.74 24.47
CA GLY A 368 -9.35 -10.04 25.14
C GLY A 368 -8.01 -10.76 25.08
N THR A 369 -8.04 -12.08 25.30
CA THR A 369 -6.89 -13.00 25.25
C THR A 369 -7.24 -14.30 24.55
N PHE A 370 -6.21 -14.95 23.97
CA PHE A 370 -6.31 -16.35 23.56
C PHE A 370 -6.50 -17.22 24.82
N ASP A 371 -7.41 -18.20 24.75
CA ASP A 371 -7.73 -19.04 25.91
C ASP A 371 -6.74 -20.21 26.04
N PHE A 372 -5.48 -19.89 26.37
CA PHE A 372 -4.40 -20.88 26.54
C PHE A 372 -4.73 -21.89 27.63
N ASN A 373 -5.43 -21.48 28.68
CA ASN A 373 -5.82 -22.36 29.77
C ASN A 373 -6.76 -23.46 29.28
N LEU A 374 -7.85 -23.09 28.59
CA LEU A 374 -8.77 -24.05 27.97
C LEU A 374 -8.05 -24.96 26.96
N ARG A 375 -7.12 -24.39 26.18
CA ARG A 375 -6.41 -25.11 25.11
C ARG A 375 -5.49 -26.21 25.65
N ALA A 376 -4.57 -25.89 26.56
CA ALA A 376 -3.55 -26.85 27.03
C ALA A 376 -2.85 -26.54 28.37
N TYR A 377 -3.12 -25.38 28.99
CA TYR A 377 -2.34 -24.87 30.14
C TYR A 377 -3.11 -24.89 31.48
N GLY A 378 -4.33 -25.44 31.51
CA GLY A 378 -5.12 -25.63 32.73
C GLY A 378 -4.65 -26.79 33.63
N SER A 379 -4.83 -26.63 34.95
CA SER A 379 -4.45 -27.63 35.97
C SER A 379 -5.51 -28.71 36.24
N GLY A 380 -6.51 -28.85 35.36
CA GLY A 380 -7.63 -29.79 35.50
C GLY A 380 -8.06 -30.46 34.19
N GLY A 381 -7.12 -30.61 33.26
CA GLY A 381 -7.37 -31.05 31.89
C GLY A 381 -7.33 -29.90 30.88
N SER A 382 -7.67 -30.17 29.62
CA SER A 382 -7.69 -29.20 28.52
C SER A 382 -8.29 -29.80 27.25
N LEU A 383 -8.49 -28.98 26.21
CA LEU A 383 -8.81 -29.48 24.87
C LEU A 383 -7.73 -30.42 24.33
N TYR A 384 -6.45 -30.12 24.58
CA TYR A 384 -5.35 -31.02 24.25
C TYR A 384 -5.50 -32.39 24.93
N ASP A 385 -5.80 -32.42 26.23
CA ASP A 385 -5.99 -33.67 26.96
C ASP A 385 -7.21 -34.46 26.45
N MET A 386 -8.30 -33.76 26.10
CA MET A 386 -9.51 -34.36 25.53
C MET A 386 -9.26 -35.02 24.17
N VAL A 387 -8.33 -34.50 23.36
CA VAL A 387 -8.04 -35.02 22.02
C VAL A 387 -6.91 -36.05 22.05
N VAL A 388 -5.78 -35.72 22.68
CA VAL A 388 -4.51 -36.45 22.55
C VAL A 388 -4.31 -37.48 23.66
N ASN A 389 -4.72 -37.18 24.90
CA ASN A 389 -4.53 -38.10 26.04
C ASN A 389 -5.74 -39.03 26.25
N ASN A 390 -6.57 -39.20 25.21
CA ASN A 390 -7.93 -39.71 25.35
C ASN A 390 -8.41 -40.61 24.20
N PHE A 391 -7.52 -41.41 23.62
CA PHE A 391 -7.90 -42.30 22.52
C PHE A 391 -9.06 -43.25 22.87
N SER A 392 -9.25 -43.57 24.15
CA SER A 392 -10.34 -44.40 24.68
C SER A 392 -11.57 -43.65 25.21
N GLY A 393 -11.63 -42.32 25.18
CA GLY A 393 -12.75 -41.54 25.75
C GLY A 393 -12.80 -41.52 27.29
N GLY A 394 -11.69 -41.68 28.00
CA GLY A 394 -11.62 -41.53 29.45
C GLY A 394 -11.47 -40.09 29.99
N TYR A 395 -11.52 -39.05 29.15
CA TYR A 395 -11.43 -37.66 29.61
C TYR A 395 -12.79 -37.20 30.15
N ASP A 396 -12.82 -36.67 31.37
CA ASP A 396 -14.05 -36.14 31.94
C ASP A 396 -14.39 -34.76 31.36
N LEU A 397 -15.30 -34.75 30.39
CA LEU A 397 -15.79 -33.57 29.69
C LEU A 397 -16.43 -32.52 30.60
N ALA A 398 -16.93 -32.90 31.79
CA ALA A 398 -17.55 -31.95 32.73
C ALA A 398 -16.56 -30.89 33.23
N ASN A 399 -15.25 -31.11 33.06
CA ASN A 399 -14.20 -30.18 33.47
C ASN A 399 -14.02 -29.00 32.49
N LEU A 400 -14.29 -29.17 31.18
CA LEU A 400 -14.00 -28.15 30.16
C LEU A 400 -14.64 -26.78 30.43
N PRO A 401 -15.92 -26.66 30.84
CA PRO A 401 -16.55 -25.37 31.09
C PRO A 401 -15.85 -24.53 32.17
N GLY A 402 -15.23 -25.19 33.16
CA GLY A 402 -14.47 -24.55 34.23
C GLY A 402 -13.08 -24.08 33.81
N LEU A 403 -12.57 -24.56 32.67
CA LEU A 403 -11.25 -24.18 32.14
C LEU A 403 -11.27 -22.92 31.28
N GLN A 404 -12.44 -22.51 30.80
CA GLN A 404 -12.58 -21.28 30.02
C GLN A 404 -12.41 -20.04 30.91
N GLN A 405 -11.57 -19.08 30.47
CA GLN A 405 -11.31 -17.83 31.20
C GLN A 405 -12.59 -17.06 31.58
N ALA A 406 -12.58 -16.27 32.65
CA ALA A 406 -13.78 -15.56 33.10
C ALA A 406 -14.08 -14.29 32.28
N LYS A 407 -13.04 -13.62 31.74
CA LYS A 407 -13.17 -12.42 30.92
C LYS A 407 -13.57 -12.76 29.48
N ARG A 408 -14.81 -13.24 29.31
CA ARG A 408 -15.34 -13.74 28.03
C ARG A 408 -16.00 -12.67 27.19
N THR A 409 -16.71 -11.75 27.84
CA THR A 409 -17.50 -10.69 27.22
C THR A 409 -17.41 -9.40 28.02
N TYR A 410 -17.61 -8.28 27.35
CA TYR A 410 -17.77 -6.96 27.98
C TYR A 410 -19.09 -6.32 27.53
N ASP A 411 -19.90 -5.89 28.51
CA ASP A 411 -21.21 -5.27 28.27
C ASP A 411 -21.13 -3.74 28.31
N TYR A 412 -21.52 -3.09 27.21
CA TYR A 412 -21.64 -1.65 27.07
C TYR A 412 -23.07 -1.22 27.37
N ALA A 413 -23.20 -0.12 28.13
CA ALA A 413 -24.51 0.43 28.47
C ALA A 413 -25.12 1.31 27.37
N SER A 414 -24.30 1.98 26.54
CA SER A 414 -24.77 2.93 25.52
C SER A 414 -23.79 3.03 24.33
N PRO A 415 -24.13 2.52 23.13
CA PRO A 415 -25.33 1.73 22.86
C PRO A 415 -25.27 0.40 23.63
N PRO A 416 -26.43 -0.17 24.03
CA PRO A 416 -26.48 -1.48 24.65
C PRO A 416 -25.85 -2.54 23.74
N ALA A 417 -24.66 -3.04 24.12
CA ALA A 417 -23.95 -4.04 23.32
C ALA A 417 -23.17 -5.02 24.21
N ARG A 418 -23.12 -6.29 23.83
CA ARG A 418 -22.25 -7.30 24.44
C ARG A 418 -21.16 -7.66 23.44
N VAL A 419 -19.91 -7.35 23.77
CA VAL A 419 -18.77 -7.65 22.90
C VAL A 419 -18.04 -8.87 23.43
N HIS A 420 -17.90 -9.91 22.59
CA HIS A 420 -17.09 -11.08 22.91
C HIS A 420 -15.59 -10.72 22.83
N ARG A 421 -14.84 -11.10 23.87
CA ARG A 421 -13.43 -10.73 24.08
C ARG A 421 -12.50 -11.94 24.00
N THR A 422 -12.83 -13.04 24.68
CA THR A 422 -11.99 -14.24 24.68
C THR A 422 -11.91 -14.90 23.30
N MET A 423 -10.80 -15.57 23.01
CA MET A 423 -10.59 -16.33 21.78
C MET A 423 -10.21 -17.80 22.09
N PRO A 424 -11.22 -18.68 22.22
CA PRO A 424 -11.00 -20.12 22.28
C PRO A 424 -10.42 -20.64 20.95
N PHE A 425 -9.40 -21.48 21.01
CA PHE A 425 -8.68 -22.00 19.85
C PHE A 425 -8.17 -23.43 20.11
N VAL A 426 -7.85 -24.16 19.05
CA VAL A 426 -7.32 -25.54 19.11
C VAL A 426 -5.82 -25.54 18.83
N ASN A 427 -5.43 -25.16 17.61
CA ASN A 427 -4.05 -24.94 17.21
C ASN A 427 -3.80 -23.48 16.82
N SER A 428 -2.53 -23.11 16.83
CA SER A 428 -2.02 -21.89 16.22
C SER A 428 -0.68 -22.19 15.56
N HIS A 429 -0.13 -21.19 14.87
CA HIS A 429 1.23 -21.30 14.39
C HIS A 429 2.21 -21.76 15.49
N ASP A 430 2.20 -21.26 16.73
CA ASP A 430 3.23 -21.67 17.71
C ASP A 430 3.00 -23.03 18.35
N THR A 431 1.77 -23.51 18.40
CA THR A 431 1.46 -24.79 19.06
C THR A 431 1.51 -25.99 18.10
N TYR A 432 1.87 -25.76 16.83
CA TYR A 432 1.75 -26.73 15.76
C TYR A 432 3.00 -26.71 14.85
N ARG A 433 3.84 -27.75 14.94
CA ARG A 433 5.11 -27.86 14.18
C ARG A 433 5.30 -29.27 13.60
N PRO A 434 4.58 -29.66 12.54
CA PRO A 434 4.73 -30.98 11.95
C PRO A 434 6.08 -31.11 11.23
N ILE A 435 6.67 -32.30 11.28
CA ILE A 435 7.72 -32.72 10.37
C ILE A 435 7.05 -33.28 9.11
N LEU A 436 7.53 -32.83 7.95
CA LEU A 436 6.92 -33.12 6.66
C LEU A 436 7.85 -33.96 5.80
N ASP A 437 7.27 -34.85 4.98
CA ASP A 437 8.00 -35.54 3.92
C ASP A 437 8.35 -34.58 2.76
N ALA A 438 9.08 -35.08 1.75
CA ALA A 438 9.49 -34.29 0.60
C ALA A 438 8.31 -33.76 -0.26
N ASN A 439 7.12 -34.34 -0.12
CA ASN A 439 5.91 -33.92 -0.83
C ASN A 439 5.03 -32.97 0.03
N GLY A 440 5.46 -32.65 1.25
CA GLY A 440 4.73 -31.81 2.19
C GLY A 440 3.63 -32.53 2.97
N ASN A 441 3.59 -33.87 2.93
CA ASN A 441 2.69 -34.66 3.77
C ASN A 441 3.26 -34.83 5.18
N PHE A 442 2.42 -35.17 6.14
CA PHE A 442 2.87 -35.64 7.46
C PHE A 442 3.87 -36.78 7.31
N SER A 443 5.05 -36.65 7.92
CA SER A 443 6.11 -37.65 7.79
C SER A 443 5.79 -38.98 8.48
N GLU A 444 4.86 -38.95 9.44
CA GLU A 444 4.48 -40.11 10.24
C GLU A 444 2.96 -40.31 10.29
N ALA A 445 2.54 -41.53 10.62
CA ALA A 445 1.15 -41.86 10.91
C ALA A 445 0.62 -41.09 12.14
N LEU A 446 -0.71 -40.95 12.24
CA LEU A 446 -1.37 -40.35 13.39
C LEU A 446 -0.90 -41.01 14.71
N GLY A 447 -0.56 -40.18 15.70
CA GLY A 447 -0.18 -40.62 17.05
C GLY A 447 1.30 -40.97 17.24
N ILE A 448 2.15 -40.83 16.21
CA ILE A 448 3.59 -41.06 16.31
C ILE A 448 4.32 -39.74 16.59
N SER A 449 4.98 -39.64 17.76
CA SER A 449 5.61 -38.39 18.22
C SER A 449 6.80 -37.93 17.38
N SER A 450 7.51 -38.83 16.69
CA SER A 450 8.63 -38.46 15.79
C SER A 450 8.17 -37.65 14.56
N GLY A 451 6.87 -37.47 14.35
CA GLY A 451 6.30 -36.62 13.31
C GLY A 451 6.23 -35.13 13.67
N TRP A 452 6.74 -34.70 14.82
CA TRP A 452 6.61 -33.34 15.33
C TRP A 452 7.94 -32.74 15.74
N ASN A 453 8.10 -31.44 15.49
CA ASN A 453 9.27 -30.67 15.90
C ASN A 453 8.98 -29.95 17.23
N GLU A 454 8.91 -30.73 18.30
CA GLU A 454 8.57 -30.25 19.65
C GLU A 454 9.51 -29.12 20.11
N ALA A 455 10.78 -29.12 19.70
CA ALA A 455 11.75 -28.10 20.07
C ALA A 455 11.41 -26.70 19.52
N GLN A 456 10.60 -26.61 18.47
CA GLN A 456 10.13 -25.36 17.88
C GLN A 456 8.67 -25.04 18.23
N GLU A 457 8.00 -25.91 19.00
CA GLU A 457 6.67 -25.65 19.53
C GLU A 457 6.74 -24.76 20.77
N LEU A 458 5.67 -24.02 21.01
CA LEU A 458 5.56 -23.11 22.14
C LEU A 458 5.84 -23.84 23.46
N GLY A 459 6.94 -23.47 24.11
CA GLY A 459 7.36 -24.02 25.40
C GLY A 459 7.96 -25.43 25.34
N GLY A 460 8.24 -25.98 24.15
CA GLY A 460 8.88 -27.29 24.00
C GLY A 460 8.11 -28.43 24.67
N ASN A 461 6.80 -28.25 24.84
CA ASN A 461 6.01 -29.08 25.75
C ASN A 461 5.33 -30.27 25.07
N GLY A 462 5.49 -30.41 23.74
CA GLY A 462 4.93 -31.49 22.94
C GLY A 462 3.40 -31.52 22.90
N LYS A 463 2.73 -30.39 23.21
CA LYS A 463 1.27 -30.33 23.31
C LYS A 463 0.60 -29.94 21.98
N HIS A 464 1.02 -30.51 20.86
CA HIS A 464 0.36 -30.32 19.55
C HIS A 464 -0.94 -31.13 19.46
N ILE A 465 -1.88 -30.67 18.63
CA ILE A 465 -3.09 -31.43 18.30
C ILE A 465 -3.05 -31.77 16.82
N ASP A 466 -3.02 -33.05 16.48
CA ASP A 466 -3.00 -33.51 15.08
C ASP A 466 -4.39 -33.32 14.43
N PRO A 467 -4.53 -32.55 13.33
CA PRO A 467 -5.82 -32.32 12.67
C PRO A 467 -6.44 -33.58 12.08
N ARG A 468 -5.68 -34.69 11.95
CA ARG A 468 -6.21 -35.99 11.51
C ARG A 468 -6.94 -36.73 12.62
N GLU A 469 -6.82 -36.32 13.88
CA GLU A 469 -7.52 -36.96 15.00
C GLU A 469 -9.02 -36.57 14.97
N PRO A 470 -9.96 -37.53 14.90
CA PRO A 470 -11.37 -37.20 14.69
C PRO A 470 -12.05 -36.37 15.80
N ARG A 471 -11.58 -36.41 17.05
CA ARG A 471 -12.06 -35.59 18.18
C ARG A 471 -11.68 -34.12 18.04
N VAL A 472 -10.84 -33.74 17.08
CA VAL A 472 -10.64 -32.32 16.75
C VAL A 472 -11.97 -31.65 16.41
N ALA A 473 -12.90 -32.36 15.76
CA ALA A 473 -14.26 -31.88 15.53
C ALA A 473 -15.01 -31.57 16.84
N ALA A 474 -14.92 -32.46 17.84
CA ALA A 474 -15.47 -32.24 19.17
C ALA A 474 -14.81 -31.03 19.87
N ALA A 475 -13.50 -30.84 19.73
CA ALA A 475 -12.80 -29.69 20.29
C ALA A 475 -13.29 -28.37 19.68
N TYR A 476 -13.48 -28.33 18.36
CA TYR A 476 -14.08 -27.19 17.69
C TYR A 476 -15.55 -26.98 18.08
N ALA A 477 -16.34 -28.05 18.26
CA ALA A 477 -17.72 -27.90 18.75
C ALA A 477 -17.76 -27.24 20.13
N VAL A 478 -16.82 -27.58 21.03
CA VAL A 478 -16.65 -26.93 22.33
C VAL A 478 -16.31 -25.44 22.18
N THR A 479 -15.28 -25.09 21.39
CA THR A 479 -14.87 -23.68 21.21
C THR A 479 -15.98 -22.83 20.60
N PHE A 480 -16.78 -23.38 19.69
CA PHE A 480 -17.91 -22.71 19.08
C PHE A 480 -19.15 -22.64 19.97
N ALA A 481 -19.32 -23.53 20.96
CA ALA A 481 -20.42 -23.46 21.92
C ALA A 481 -20.17 -22.41 23.03
N MET A 482 -18.95 -22.30 23.53
CA MET A 482 -18.57 -21.42 24.64
C MET A 482 -18.61 -19.93 24.30
N ASP A 483 -18.73 -19.00 25.25
CA ASP A 483 -18.68 -17.56 24.92
C ASP A 483 -17.31 -17.14 24.38
N GLY A 484 -17.26 -16.33 23.31
CA GLY A 484 -16.00 -15.85 22.74
C GLY A 484 -16.05 -15.73 21.23
N ASN A 485 -14.92 -15.38 20.63
CA ASN A 485 -14.69 -15.42 19.19
C ASN A 485 -13.85 -16.66 18.88
N PRO A 486 -14.42 -17.79 18.41
CA PRO A 486 -13.64 -18.99 18.12
C PRO A 486 -12.61 -18.71 17.02
N VAL A 487 -11.40 -19.24 17.21
CA VAL A 487 -10.31 -19.17 16.22
C VAL A 487 -10.15 -20.53 15.57
N VAL A 488 -10.21 -20.52 14.24
CA VAL A 488 -9.91 -21.65 13.37
C VAL A 488 -8.51 -21.48 12.82
N PHE A 489 -7.70 -22.53 12.85
CA PHE A 489 -6.35 -22.52 12.29
C PHE A 489 -6.35 -22.99 10.83
N PHE A 490 -5.52 -22.39 9.98
CA PHE A 490 -5.47 -22.71 8.55
C PHE A 490 -5.31 -24.21 8.29
N GLU A 491 -4.35 -24.87 8.94
CA GLU A 491 -4.06 -26.30 8.71
C GLU A 491 -5.08 -27.24 9.36
N ASP A 492 -5.90 -26.72 10.27
CA ASP A 492 -6.99 -27.49 10.88
C ASP A 492 -8.23 -27.49 9.99
N ILE A 493 -8.51 -26.42 9.23
CA ILE A 493 -9.66 -26.37 8.33
C ILE A 493 -9.32 -26.84 6.92
N PHE A 494 -8.13 -26.54 6.41
CA PHE A 494 -7.67 -26.96 5.09
C PHE A 494 -6.66 -28.10 5.19
N ASN A 495 -6.97 -29.21 4.54
CA ASN A 495 -6.11 -30.37 4.50
C ASN A 495 -4.98 -30.17 3.47
N ILE A 496 -3.85 -29.68 3.96
CA ILE A 496 -2.62 -29.52 3.18
C ILE A 496 -1.53 -30.53 3.54
N GLY A 497 -1.76 -31.38 4.55
CA GLY A 497 -0.79 -32.35 5.06
C GLY A 497 -0.95 -33.78 4.54
N THR A 498 -1.90 -34.05 3.63
CA THR A 498 -2.12 -35.42 3.11
C THR A 498 -2.35 -35.50 1.60
N THR A 499 -2.29 -34.36 0.89
CA THR A 499 -2.64 -34.26 -0.53
C THR A 499 -1.43 -34.31 -1.46
N SER A 500 -0.21 -34.28 -0.93
CA SER A 500 1.03 -34.01 -1.69
C SER A 500 1.01 -32.68 -2.44
N LYS A 501 0.14 -31.73 -2.03
CA LYS A 501 -0.06 -30.42 -2.68
C LYS A 501 0.22 -29.23 -1.76
N ARG A 502 0.87 -29.43 -0.61
CA ARG A 502 1.16 -28.37 0.36
C ARG A 502 1.71 -27.10 -0.28
N TRP A 503 2.64 -27.23 -1.22
CA TRP A 503 3.29 -26.08 -1.88
C TRP A 503 2.65 -25.68 -3.21
N THR A 504 1.82 -26.53 -3.83
CA THR A 504 1.34 -26.33 -5.21
C THR A 504 -0.17 -26.28 -5.35
N HIS A 505 -0.92 -26.35 -4.25
CA HIS A 505 -2.37 -26.22 -4.27
C HIS A 505 -2.80 -24.82 -4.75
N LEU A 506 -3.93 -24.76 -5.44
CA LEU A 506 -4.57 -23.49 -5.78
C LEU A 506 -5.65 -23.16 -4.73
N PRO A 507 -5.74 -21.91 -4.23
CA PRO A 507 -6.72 -21.53 -3.21
C PRO A 507 -8.16 -21.78 -3.67
N THR A 508 -8.43 -21.71 -4.97
CA THR A 508 -9.76 -21.94 -5.58
C THR A 508 -10.08 -23.41 -5.83
N ASN A 509 -9.11 -24.32 -5.79
CA ASN A 509 -9.31 -25.73 -6.10
C ASN A 509 -9.65 -26.55 -4.83
N THR A 510 -10.89 -27.04 -4.75
CA THR A 510 -11.36 -27.85 -3.60
C THR A 510 -10.79 -29.27 -3.56
N THR A 511 -10.20 -29.77 -4.65
CA THR A 511 -9.52 -31.07 -4.69
C THR A 511 -8.09 -30.97 -4.19
N ASP A 512 -7.35 -29.92 -4.58
CA ASP A 512 -5.97 -29.71 -4.11
C ASP A 512 -5.92 -29.17 -2.68
N LEU A 513 -6.92 -28.37 -2.30
CA LEU A 513 -7.09 -27.76 -0.98
C LEU A 513 -8.48 -28.14 -0.40
N PRO A 514 -8.72 -29.41 -0.06
CA PRO A 514 -9.98 -29.84 0.53
C PRO A 514 -10.11 -29.34 1.97
N THR A 515 -11.35 -29.22 2.44
CA THR A 515 -11.67 -28.83 3.82
C THR A 515 -12.01 -30.03 4.68
N TRP A 516 -11.74 -29.95 5.98
CA TRP A 516 -12.30 -30.87 6.95
C TRP A 516 -13.77 -30.52 7.19
N ASN A 517 -14.67 -31.43 6.79
CA ASN A 517 -16.09 -31.09 6.65
C ASN A 517 -16.80 -30.85 7.98
N ASP A 518 -16.39 -31.52 9.07
CA ASP A 518 -16.98 -31.31 10.39
C ASP A 518 -16.78 -29.88 10.89
N ILE A 519 -15.56 -29.35 10.79
CA ILE A 519 -15.25 -27.97 11.19
C ILE A 519 -16.02 -26.99 10.31
N SER A 520 -16.11 -27.27 8.99
CA SER A 520 -16.91 -26.48 8.06
C SER A 520 -18.40 -26.43 8.48
N ASN A 521 -18.98 -27.58 8.85
CA ASN A 521 -20.36 -27.67 9.33
C ASN A 521 -20.57 -26.91 10.65
N ILE A 522 -19.64 -27.02 11.60
CA ILE A 522 -19.70 -26.31 12.88
C ILE A 522 -19.72 -24.80 12.67
N ILE A 523 -18.87 -24.28 11.77
CA ILE A 523 -18.85 -22.85 11.44
C ILE A 523 -20.20 -22.43 10.84
N GLN A 524 -20.71 -23.16 9.85
CA GLN A 524 -21.98 -22.84 9.19
C GLN A 524 -23.18 -22.93 10.15
N CYS A 525 -23.21 -23.95 11.00
CA CYS A 525 -24.18 -24.06 12.10
C CYS A 525 -24.13 -22.84 13.02
N HIS A 526 -22.93 -22.49 13.48
CA HIS A 526 -22.73 -21.34 14.36
C HIS A 526 -23.26 -20.05 13.75
N GLN A 527 -22.91 -19.80 12.49
CA GLN A 527 -23.32 -18.59 11.78
C GLN A 527 -24.82 -18.57 11.51
N LYS A 528 -25.36 -19.63 10.91
CA LYS A 528 -26.77 -19.67 10.50
C LYS A 528 -27.73 -19.67 11.68
N LEU A 529 -27.42 -20.45 12.72
CA LEU A 529 -28.25 -20.58 13.92
C LEU A 529 -27.96 -19.47 14.94
N ALA A 530 -26.99 -18.60 14.64
CA ALA A 530 -26.63 -17.44 15.42
C ALA A 530 -26.31 -17.79 16.88
N PHE A 531 -25.40 -18.75 17.10
CA PHE A 531 -25.08 -19.30 18.43
C PHE A 531 -24.88 -18.21 19.48
N LYS A 532 -24.06 -17.19 19.19
CA LYS A 532 -23.76 -16.14 20.17
C LYS A 532 -24.88 -15.15 20.43
N GLU A 533 -25.97 -15.19 19.65
CA GLU A 533 -27.18 -14.42 19.97
C GLU A 533 -27.90 -14.98 21.21
N GLY A 534 -27.75 -16.27 21.48
CA GLY A 534 -28.26 -16.94 22.68
C GLY A 534 -27.33 -16.77 23.89
N ASP A 535 -27.88 -16.88 25.09
CA ASP A 535 -27.09 -16.93 26.32
C ASP A 535 -26.43 -18.31 26.49
N TYR A 536 -25.29 -18.37 27.15
CA TYR A 536 -24.49 -19.58 27.29
C TYR A 536 -24.90 -20.40 28.53
N PHE A 537 -25.35 -21.64 28.32
CA PHE A 537 -25.71 -22.59 29.38
C PHE A 537 -24.94 -23.90 29.22
N VAL A 538 -24.58 -24.52 30.34
CA VAL A 538 -23.97 -25.86 30.40
C VAL A 538 -25.02 -26.83 30.97
N ARG A 539 -25.85 -27.37 30.09
CA ARG A 539 -27.04 -28.14 30.46
C ARG A 539 -26.73 -29.48 31.10
N SER A 540 -25.63 -30.12 30.69
CA SER A 540 -25.20 -31.39 31.28
C SER A 540 -24.72 -31.26 32.73
N ALA A 541 -24.44 -30.04 33.22
CA ALA A 541 -24.05 -29.77 34.60
C ALA A 541 -25.23 -29.40 35.51
N GLU A 542 -26.45 -29.28 34.97
CA GLU A 542 -27.64 -28.94 35.74
C GLU A 542 -28.18 -30.14 36.51
N ALA A 543 -28.77 -29.89 37.69
CA ALA A 543 -29.26 -30.96 38.57
C ALA A 543 -30.36 -31.85 37.95
N ASN A 544 -31.11 -31.33 36.99
CA ASN A 544 -32.19 -32.03 36.30
C ASN A 544 -31.70 -32.82 35.07
N ALA A 545 -30.42 -32.73 34.70
CA ALA A 545 -29.84 -33.50 33.62
C ALA A 545 -29.94 -35.00 33.92
N PHE A 546 -30.56 -35.76 33.02
CA PHE A 546 -30.74 -37.20 33.18
C PHE A 546 -30.06 -37.95 32.04
N PHE A 547 -29.04 -38.73 32.39
CA PHE A 547 -28.31 -39.60 31.48
C PHE A 547 -28.95 -41.00 31.48
N PRO A 548 -29.46 -41.49 30.34
CA PRO A 548 -29.91 -42.87 30.20
C PRO A 548 -28.77 -43.87 30.46
N ALA A 549 -29.14 -45.13 30.70
CA ALA A 549 -28.16 -46.19 30.93
C ALA A 549 -27.20 -46.33 29.73
N GLY A 550 -25.90 -46.29 30.01
CA GLY A 550 -24.85 -46.29 28.98
C GLY A 550 -24.31 -44.90 28.62
N SER A 551 -24.94 -43.84 29.14
CA SER A 551 -24.44 -42.47 29.03
C SER A 551 -24.03 -41.89 30.37
N SER A 552 -23.14 -40.90 30.36
CA SER A 552 -22.59 -40.33 31.58
C SER A 552 -22.28 -38.83 31.43
N ALA A 553 -22.19 -38.13 32.56
CA ALA A 553 -21.78 -36.73 32.58
C ALA A 553 -20.30 -36.54 32.24
N SER A 554 -19.46 -37.57 32.38
CA SER A 554 -18.05 -37.51 32.00
C SER A 554 -17.84 -37.62 30.49
N ASP A 555 -18.76 -38.29 29.79
CA ASP A 555 -18.62 -38.57 28.35
C ASP A 555 -19.57 -37.72 27.48
N HIS A 556 -20.54 -37.01 28.07
CA HIS A 556 -21.52 -36.21 27.32
C HIS A 556 -21.69 -34.81 27.88
N LEU A 557 -21.05 -33.85 27.23
CA LEU A 557 -21.15 -32.43 27.54
C LEU A 557 -22.17 -31.78 26.61
N VAL A 558 -23.19 -31.14 27.17
CA VAL A 558 -24.23 -30.46 26.40
C VAL A 558 -24.32 -29.00 26.78
N PHE A 559 -24.11 -28.15 25.79
CA PHE A 559 -24.31 -26.71 25.88
C PHE A 559 -25.65 -26.33 25.27
N GLU A 560 -26.29 -25.28 25.82
CA GLU A 560 -27.34 -24.57 25.11
C GLU A 560 -26.92 -23.12 24.89
N ARG A 561 -27.03 -22.67 23.64
CA ARG A 561 -27.12 -21.26 23.30
C ARG A 561 -28.60 -20.91 23.36
N GLY A 562 -29.04 -20.31 24.47
CA GLY A 562 -30.45 -20.18 24.86
C GLY A 562 -31.35 -19.77 23.70
N GLY A 563 -32.27 -20.66 23.31
CA GLY A 563 -33.23 -20.41 22.24
C GLY A 563 -32.63 -20.31 20.82
N LYS A 564 -31.38 -20.75 20.62
CA LYS A 564 -30.67 -20.74 19.32
C LYS A 564 -30.22 -22.13 18.88
N ALA A 565 -29.46 -22.82 19.72
CA ALA A 565 -28.98 -24.18 19.43
C ALA A 565 -28.57 -24.91 20.71
N ILE A 566 -28.63 -26.23 20.69
CA ILE A 566 -28.11 -27.14 21.70
C ILE A 566 -26.95 -27.92 21.07
N ILE A 567 -25.76 -27.80 21.63
CA ILE A 567 -24.54 -28.42 21.12
C ILE A 567 -24.14 -29.54 22.06
N GLY A 568 -24.22 -30.78 21.61
CA GLY A 568 -23.75 -31.94 22.34
C GLY A 568 -22.36 -32.35 21.88
N VAL A 569 -21.50 -32.76 22.82
CA VAL A 569 -20.11 -33.17 22.61
C VAL A 569 -19.89 -34.52 23.28
N ASN A 570 -19.28 -35.44 22.56
CA ASN A 570 -18.99 -36.80 22.97
C ASN A 570 -17.56 -37.16 22.57
N ASP A 571 -16.74 -37.58 23.52
CA ASP A 571 -15.35 -37.97 23.31
C ASP A 571 -15.14 -39.49 23.20
N GLN A 572 -16.20 -40.28 23.41
CA GLN A 572 -16.17 -41.73 23.25
C GLN A 572 -16.04 -42.13 21.78
N PHE A 573 -15.11 -43.04 21.50
CA PHE A 573 -14.84 -43.44 20.11
C PHE A 573 -15.97 -44.24 19.48
N SER A 574 -16.56 -45.16 20.26
CA SER A 574 -17.49 -46.17 19.73
C SER A 574 -18.88 -46.13 20.36
N THR A 575 -19.09 -45.26 21.35
CA THR A 575 -20.33 -45.24 22.15
C THR A 575 -21.06 -43.91 21.93
N ASP A 576 -22.31 -44.00 21.47
CA ASP A 576 -23.22 -42.86 21.40
C ASP A 576 -23.57 -42.38 22.82
N GLN A 577 -23.79 -41.09 22.98
CA GLN A 577 -24.21 -40.50 24.24
C GLN A 577 -25.58 -39.84 24.13
N GLU A 578 -26.36 -39.96 25.18
CA GLU A 578 -27.75 -39.53 25.24
C GLU A 578 -28.02 -38.82 26.58
N ILE A 579 -28.88 -37.79 26.54
CA ILE A 579 -29.22 -37.01 27.73
C ILE A 579 -30.59 -36.35 27.58
N TRP A 580 -31.32 -36.25 28.69
CA TRP A 580 -32.46 -35.36 28.84
C TRP A 580 -32.04 -34.11 29.60
N ILE A 581 -32.32 -32.94 29.02
CA ILE A 581 -31.98 -31.63 29.60
C ILE A 581 -33.21 -30.71 29.61
N ASP A 582 -33.21 -29.73 30.50
CA ASP A 582 -34.13 -28.60 30.42
C ASP A 582 -33.70 -27.67 29.27
N SER A 583 -34.66 -27.06 28.56
CA SER A 583 -34.36 -26.15 27.44
C SER A 583 -35.07 -24.80 27.54
N ASN A 584 -34.42 -23.75 27.00
CA ASN A 584 -35.03 -22.43 26.83
C ASN A 584 -35.88 -22.32 25.55
N PHE A 585 -35.89 -23.34 24.70
CA PHE A 585 -36.83 -23.38 23.58
C PHE A 585 -38.28 -23.50 24.10
N PRO A 586 -39.28 -22.92 23.38
CA PRO A 586 -40.68 -23.12 23.72
C PRO A 586 -41.09 -24.59 23.63
N SER A 587 -41.98 -25.04 24.53
CA SER A 587 -42.62 -26.35 24.42
C SER A 587 -43.26 -26.56 23.04
N GLY A 588 -43.13 -27.77 22.49
CA GLY A 588 -43.58 -28.13 21.15
C GLY A 588 -42.63 -27.73 20.01
N THR A 589 -41.51 -27.08 20.32
CA THR A 589 -40.44 -26.82 19.33
C THR A 589 -39.84 -28.14 18.87
N ILE A 590 -39.79 -28.34 17.56
CA ILE A 590 -39.16 -29.49 16.91
C ILE A 590 -37.72 -29.14 16.56
N LEU A 591 -36.79 -29.90 17.12
CA LEU A 591 -35.36 -29.78 16.88
C LEU A 591 -34.88 -30.90 15.95
N MET A 592 -33.90 -30.58 15.12
CA MET A 592 -33.11 -31.55 14.35
C MET A 592 -31.62 -31.29 14.57
N ASP A 593 -30.82 -32.36 14.40
CA ASP A 593 -29.36 -32.30 14.48
C ASP A 593 -28.74 -31.85 13.16
N TYR A 594 -28.30 -30.60 13.11
CA TYR A 594 -27.67 -29.95 11.96
C TYR A 594 -26.26 -30.45 11.63
N SER A 595 -25.68 -31.34 12.44
CA SER A 595 -24.51 -32.14 12.00
C SER A 595 -24.92 -33.25 11.02
N GLY A 596 -26.19 -33.63 11.00
CA GLY A 596 -26.72 -34.75 10.21
C GLY A 596 -26.45 -36.12 10.81
N ALA A 597 -25.66 -36.25 11.88
CA ALA A 597 -25.25 -37.55 12.46
C ALA A 597 -26.44 -38.42 12.90
N ASN A 598 -27.53 -37.77 13.30
CA ASN A 598 -28.80 -38.41 13.68
C ASN A 598 -29.82 -38.50 12.52
N GLY A 599 -29.41 -38.24 11.29
CA GLY A 599 -30.27 -38.28 10.09
C GLY A 599 -31.39 -37.24 10.16
N THR A 600 -32.61 -37.64 9.80
CA THR A 600 -33.80 -36.78 9.88
C THR A 600 -34.59 -36.95 11.18
N ALA A 601 -34.00 -37.62 12.19
CA ALA A 601 -34.64 -37.80 13.48
C ALA A 601 -34.85 -36.44 14.16
N THR A 602 -36.04 -36.28 14.76
CA THR A 602 -36.42 -35.06 15.47
C THR A 602 -36.44 -35.28 16.97
N SER A 603 -36.11 -34.24 17.74
CA SER A 603 -36.37 -34.17 19.17
C SER A 603 -37.36 -33.03 19.46
N THR A 604 -38.36 -33.27 20.29
CA THR A 604 -39.39 -32.26 20.60
C THR A 604 -39.26 -31.81 22.05
N VAL A 605 -39.28 -30.49 22.27
CA VAL A 605 -39.32 -29.90 23.61
C VAL A 605 -40.68 -30.24 24.25
N GLN A 606 -40.64 -30.95 25.38
CA GLN A 606 -41.82 -31.48 26.06
C GLN A 606 -42.60 -30.38 26.81
N ALA A 607 -43.78 -30.72 27.33
CA ALA A 607 -44.61 -29.80 28.12
C ALA A 607 -43.95 -29.35 29.44
N ASP A 608 -43.02 -30.17 29.96
CA ASP A 608 -42.22 -29.88 31.15
C ASP A 608 -40.87 -29.22 30.83
N GLN A 609 -40.71 -28.68 29.61
CA GLN A 609 -39.50 -28.04 29.08
C GLN A 609 -38.29 -28.95 28.85
N ARG A 610 -38.40 -30.26 29.07
CA ARG A 610 -37.31 -31.18 28.80
C ARG A 610 -37.20 -31.53 27.33
N VAL A 611 -35.98 -31.77 26.85
CA VAL A 611 -35.71 -32.24 25.50
C VAL A 611 -34.62 -33.31 25.51
N TYR A 612 -34.76 -34.29 24.62
CA TYR A 612 -33.81 -35.39 24.49
C TYR A 612 -32.74 -35.04 23.46
N ILE A 613 -31.49 -35.24 23.81
CA ILE A 613 -30.34 -34.92 22.96
C ILE A 613 -29.49 -36.17 22.79
N LYS A 614 -29.17 -36.48 21.54
CA LYS A 614 -28.29 -37.59 21.18
C LYS A 614 -27.09 -37.08 20.42
N THR A 615 -25.91 -37.51 20.84
CA THR A 615 -24.62 -37.18 20.22
C THR A 615 -23.92 -38.46 19.84
N LYS A 616 -23.56 -38.59 18.56
CA LYS A 616 -22.95 -39.82 18.05
C LYS A 616 -21.51 -39.98 18.56
N ALA A 617 -21.05 -41.22 18.58
CA ALA A 617 -19.66 -41.56 18.88
C ALA A 617 -18.70 -40.91 17.86
N VAL A 618 -17.47 -40.61 18.29
CA VAL A 618 -16.44 -40.00 17.44
C VAL A 618 -16.18 -40.81 16.17
N GLY A 619 -16.17 -42.14 16.26
CA GLY A 619 -15.88 -43.06 15.15
C GLY A 619 -17.11 -43.55 14.39
N HIS A 620 -18.24 -42.84 14.42
CA HIS A 620 -19.44 -43.28 13.70
C HIS A 620 -19.21 -43.31 12.17
N MET A 621 -19.83 -44.27 11.47
CA MET A 621 -19.62 -44.47 10.01
C MET A 621 -20.86 -44.12 9.17
N VAL A 622 -21.71 -43.22 9.65
CA VAL A 622 -22.92 -42.79 8.93
C VAL A 622 -22.48 -42.03 7.66
N SER A 623 -22.99 -42.44 6.50
CA SER A 623 -22.58 -41.88 5.21
C SER A 623 -23.30 -40.56 4.91
N GLY A 624 -22.57 -39.59 4.34
CA GLY A 624 -23.14 -38.31 3.88
C GLY A 624 -23.51 -37.34 4.98
N VAL A 625 -22.99 -37.54 6.19
CA VAL A 625 -23.25 -36.70 7.37
C VAL A 625 -21.94 -36.28 8.04
N TYR A 626 -22.04 -35.36 8.98
CA TYR A 626 -20.96 -34.92 9.86
C TYR A 626 -21.27 -35.38 11.30
N GLY A 627 -20.64 -34.79 12.31
CA GLY A 627 -20.98 -35.01 13.72
C GLY A 627 -20.08 -36.00 14.45
N HIS A 628 -18.83 -36.15 14.02
CA HIS A 628 -17.86 -37.01 14.69
C HIS A 628 -17.57 -36.49 16.11
N GLY A 629 -18.27 -37.04 17.11
CA GLY A 629 -18.17 -36.62 18.50
C GLY A 629 -18.89 -35.32 18.83
N TYR A 630 -19.79 -34.84 17.96
CA TYR A 630 -20.63 -33.68 18.25
C TYR A 630 -22.01 -33.76 17.58
N SER A 631 -22.93 -32.91 18.02
CA SER A 631 -24.26 -32.73 17.42
C SER A 631 -24.73 -31.30 17.64
N VAL A 632 -25.56 -30.78 16.73
CA VAL A 632 -26.10 -29.41 16.82
C VAL A 632 -27.62 -29.46 16.67
N TRP A 633 -28.33 -29.54 17.77
CA TRP A 633 -29.79 -29.59 17.79
C TRP A 633 -30.38 -28.18 17.80
N ALA A 634 -31.14 -27.81 16.77
CA ALA A 634 -31.78 -26.50 16.69
C ALA A 634 -33.17 -26.57 16.03
N PRO A 635 -34.01 -25.53 16.18
CA PRO A 635 -35.37 -25.53 15.66
C PRO A 635 -35.41 -25.64 14.14
N VAL A 636 -36.27 -26.51 13.64
CA VAL A 636 -36.50 -26.60 12.19
C VAL A 636 -37.33 -25.39 11.72
N PRO A 637 -37.04 -24.83 10.53
CA PRO A 637 -37.76 -23.68 10.00
C PRO A 637 -39.27 -23.94 9.93
N GLY A 638 -40.07 -23.06 10.53
CA GLY A 638 -41.53 -23.19 10.54
C GLY A 638 -42.05 -24.46 11.22
N ASN A 639 -41.26 -25.08 12.10
CA ASN A 639 -41.58 -26.37 12.74
C ASN A 639 -41.87 -27.50 11.74
N THR A 640 -41.33 -27.41 10.52
CA THR A 640 -41.43 -28.43 9.48
C THR A 640 -40.06 -29.10 9.29
N PRO A 641 -39.91 -30.40 9.63
CA PRO A 641 -38.65 -31.12 9.46
C PRO A 641 -38.17 -31.12 8.00
N PHE A 642 -36.85 -31.11 7.81
CA PHE A 642 -36.25 -31.29 6.49
C PHE A 642 -36.54 -32.70 5.95
N ALA A 643 -36.77 -32.81 4.64
CA ALA A 643 -37.01 -34.10 3.99
C ALA A 643 -35.74 -34.97 3.91
N SER A 644 -34.56 -34.33 3.87
CA SER A 644 -33.27 -34.98 3.84
C SER A 644 -32.19 -34.17 4.56
N VAL A 645 -31.06 -34.82 4.90
CA VAL A 645 -29.88 -34.13 5.45
C VAL A 645 -29.28 -33.14 4.43
N ALA A 646 -29.36 -33.44 3.13
CA ALA A 646 -28.87 -32.55 2.09
C ALA A 646 -29.64 -31.21 2.06
N ASP A 647 -30.96 -31.25 2.23
CA ASP A 647 -31.79 -30.03 2.31
C ASP A 647 -31.42 -29.19 3.55
N MET A 648 -31.12 -29.86 4.66
CA MET A 648 -30.69 -29.23 5.90
C MET A 648 -29.33 -28.53 5.74
N PHE A 649 -28.35 -29.17 5.11
CA PHE A 649 -27.05 -28.54 4.83
C PHE A 649 -27.16 -27.38 3.83
N ALA A 650 -28.00 -27.50 2.80
CA ALA A 650 -28.26 -26.40 1.88
C ALA A 650 -28.88 -25.17 2.59
N TRP A 651 -29.66 -25.39 3.66
CA TRP A 651 -30.23 -24.32 4.45
C TRP A 651 -29.20 -23.58 5.35
N LEU A 652 -28.06 -24.22 5.67
CA LEU A 652 -27.02 -23.65 6.54
C LEU A 652 -26.20 -22.52 5.87
N ASP A 653 -26.44 -22.20 4.60
CA ASP A 653 -25.73 -21.13 3.91
C ASP A 653 -25.86 -19.77 4.63
N TYR A 654 -24.75 -19.05 4.72
CA TYR A 654 -24.59 -17.81 5.48
C TYR A 654 -23.87 -16.75 4.65
N THR A 655 -24.32 -15.49 4.77
CA THR A 655 -23.67 -14.34 4.15
C THR A 655 -23.18 -13.39 5.24
N PRO A 656 -21.86 -13.17 5.36
CA PRO A 656 -21.27 -12.24 6.33
C PRO A 656 -21.84 -10.83 6.25
N GLN A 657 -21.94 -10.18 7.41
CA GLN A 657 -22.57 -8.86 7.59
C GLN A 657 -21.50 -7.76 7.77
N ARG A 658 -20.69 -7.50 6.74
CA ARG A 658 -19.75 -6.37 6.69
C ARG A 658 -19.96 -5.60 5.39
N ALA A 659 -19.86 -4.26 5.44
CA ALA A 659 -19.92 -3.43 4.25
C ALA A 659 -18.80 -3.78 3.26
N ALA A 660 -19.08 -3.79 1.95
CA ALA A 660 -18.10 -4.15 0.92
C ALA A 660 -17.07 -3.04 0.61
N GLN A 661 -17.23 -1.85 1.20
CA GLN A 661 -16.40 -0.69 0.93
C GLN A 661 -15.14 -0.69 1.80
N THR A 662 -14.07 -0.13 1.25
CA THR A 662 -12.76 0.06 1.88
C THR A 662 -12.38 1.52 1.78
N THR A 663 -11.73 2.05 2.82
CA THR A 663 -11.17 3.41 2.82
C THR A 663 -9.70 3.35 3.21
N GLN A 664 -8.80 3.86 2.38
CA GLN A 664 -7.36 3.88 2.63
C GLN A 664 -6.81 5.30 2.45
N GLU A 665 -5.85 5.72 3.27
CA GLU A 665 -5.23 7.04 3.24
C GLU A 665 -3.71 6.96 3.22
N TRP A 666 -3.10 7.58 2.22
CA TRP A 666 -1.66 7.72 2.06
C TRP A 666 -1.20 9.07 2.59
N GLU A 667 -0.09 9.07 3.31
CA GLU A 667 0.61 10.28 3.71
C GLU A 667 1.82 10.51 2.79
N MET A 668 1.83 11.66 2.12
CA MET A 668 2.88 12.06 1.17
C MET A 668 3.89 12.96 1.89
N ASP A 669 4.92 12.36 2.46
CA ASP A 669 6.02 13.06 3.13
C ASP A 669 7.37 12.45 2.72
N ASP A 670 8.44 13.21 2.86
CA ASP A 670 9.79 12.84 2.41
C ASP A 670 10.45 11.75 3.28
N ASP A 671 9.94 11.54 4.49
CA ASP A 671 10.37 10.54 5.46
C ASP A 671 9.60 9.20 5.37
N LEU A 672 8.66 9.10 4.41
CA LEU A 672 7.92 7.89 4.04
C LEU A 672 8.21 7.49 2.60
N GLY A 673 7.76 6.29 2.20
CA GLY A 673 7.94 5.80 0.84
C GLY A 673 9.38 5.41 0.52
N ASP A 674 9.72 5.34 -0.77
CA ASP A 674 11.09 5.13 -1.24
C ASP A 674 11.20 5.59 -2.70
N SER A 675 12.32 6.21 -3.05
CA SER A 675 12.60 6.66 -4.43
C SER A 675 13.59 5.77 -5.16
N HIS A 676 14.11 4.71 -4.51
CA HIS A 676 15.02 3.77 -5.13
C HIS A 676 14.40 3.11 -6.38
N CYS A 677 15.19 2.84 -7.41
CA CYS A 677 14.70 2.27 -8.66
C CYS A 677 14.08 0.87 -8.57
N GLN A 678 14.42 0.12 -7.52
CA GLN A 678 13.82 -1.19 -7.25
C GLN A 678 12.65 -1.11 -6.27
N SER A 679 12.23 0.10 -5.88
CA SER A 679 11.08 0.34 -5.02
C SER A 679 9.79 0.50 -5.82
N LEU A 680 8.64 0.56 -5.13
CA LEU A 680 7.38 0.93 -5.79
C LEU A 680 7.33 2.43 -6.17
N GLY A 681 8.31 3.24 -5.74
CA GLY A 681 8.38 4.67 -6.07
C GLY A 681 7.28 5.52 -5.42
N GLN A 682 6.56 4.97 -4.44
CA GLN A 682 5.41 5.59 -3.79
C GLN A 682 5.85 6.51 -2.65
N GLY A 683 5.07 7.57 -2.39
CA GLY A 683 5.33 8.52 -1.30
C GLY A 683 6.12 9.76 -1.74
N GLY A 684 6.75 10.44 -0.78
CA GLY A 684 7.45 11.70 -0.99
C GLY A 684 6.51 12.90 -1.07
N ARG A 685 6.89 14.04 -0.51
CA ARG A 685 6.11 15.27 -0.68
C ARG A 685 6.25 15.79 -2.12
N THR A 686 5.40 16.74 -2.54
CA THR A 686 5.58 17.34 -3.87
C THR A 686 6.92 18.09 -3.93
N PRO A 687 7.67 18.02 -5.05
CA PRO A 687 8.97 18.68 -5.16
C PRO A 687 8.87 20.20 -5.13
N ASP A 688 9.89 20.88 -4.62
CA ASP A 688 9.93 22.35 -4.58
C ASP A 688 10.15 22.93 -5.98
N ASN A 689 9.33 23.91 -6.38
CA ASN A 689 9.46 24.64 -7.64
C ASN A 689 9.64 23.71 -8.85
N SER A 690 8.84 22.65 -8.87
CA SER A 690 8.88 21.65 -9.93
C SER A 690 7.46 21.20 -10.28
N PRO A 691 7.18 20.98 -11.58
CA PRO A 691 5.89 20.44 -12.02
C PRO A 691 5.85 18.89 -11.96
N ASN A 692 6.94 18.24 -11.54
CA ASN A 692 7.05 16.78 -11.46
C ASN A 692 6.02 16.19 -10.50
N GLN A 693 5.50 15.01 -10.85
CA GLN A 693 4.53 14.27 -10.04
C GLN A 693 5.18 13.27 -9.09
N ARG A 694 4.49 13.00 -7.99
CA ARG A 694 4.73 11.88 -7.07
C ARG A 694 3.65 10.82 -7.26
N VAL A 695 4.06 9.55 -7.17
CA VAL A 695 3.13 8.42 -7.11
C VAL A 695 2.66 8.29 -5.66
N VAL A 696 1.36 8.32 -5.45
CA VAL A 696 0.77 8.18 -4.11
C VAL A 696 0.69 6.70 -3.74
N GLY A 697 0.10 5.89 -4.63
CA GLY A 697 -0.15 4.47 -4.44
C GLY A 697 -1.18 3.97 -5.44
N LYS A 698 -1.59 2.69 -5.31
CA LYS A 698 -2.56 2.06 -6.20
C LYS A 698 -3.73 1.46 -5.41
N ILE A 699 -4.92 1.48 -6.02
CA ILE A 699 -6.10 0.76 -5.54
C ILE A 699 -6.63 -0.19 -6.61
N PHE A 700 -7.24 -1.30 -6.21
CA PHE A 700 -7.88 -2.24 -7.12
C PHE A 700 -9.40 -2.16 -7.00
N ALA A 701 -10.05 -1.52 -7.97
CA ALA A 701 -11.46 -1.15 -7.88
C ALA A 701 -12.33 -1.96 -8.85
N GLU A 702 -13.54 -2.27 -8.42
CA GLU A 702 -14.55 -3.00 -9.19
C GLU A 702 -15.19 -2.11 -10.27
N GLY A 703 -15.43 -2.68 -11.45
CA GLY A 703 -16.13 -2.02 -12.54
C GLY A 703 -17.60 -1.75 -12.22
N GLY A 704 -18.12 -0.64 -12.73
CA GLY A 704 -19.49 -0.18 -12.45
C GLY A 704 -19.68 0.47 -11.08
N THR A 705 -18.62 0.59 -10.26
CA THR A 705 -18.67 1.25 -8.95
C THR A 705 -18.07 2.66 -9.00
N SER A 706 -18.32 3.47 -7.97
CA SER A 706 -17.71 4.81 -7.85
C SER A 706 -16.54 4.80 -6.87
N ILE A 707 -15.49 5.53 -7.22
CA ILE A 707 -14.32 5.78 -6.37
C ILE A 707 -14.45 7.20 -5.83
N SER A 708 -14.45 7.36 -4.50
CA SER A 708 -14.41 8.68 -3.86
C SER A 708 -12.98 9.00 -3.44
N TYR A 709 -12.57 10.26 -3.60
CA TYR A 709 -11.25 10.72 -3.18
C TYR A 709 -11.35 12.02 -2.37
N GLU A 710 -10.41 12.18 -1.45
CA GLU A 710 -10.23 13.36 -0.62
C GLU A 710 -8.73 13.61 -0.43
N VAL A 711 -8.25 14.77 -0.86
CA VAL A 711 -6.86 15.19 -0.72
C VAL A 711 -6.79 16.33 0.27
N THR A 712 -6.16 16.11 1.42
CA THR A 712 -5.91 17.14 2.42
C THR A 712 -4.53 17.75 2.22
N LEU A 713 -4.47 19.07 2.07
CA LEU A 713 -3.22 19.81 1.80
C LEU A 713 -2.48 20.09 3.11
N GLY A 714 -1.16 19.90 3.12
CA GLY A 714 -0.30 20.27 4.25
C GLY A 714 -0.19 21.78 4.44
N THR A 715 -0.27 22.55 3.35
CA THR A 715 -0.22 24.01 3.34
C THR A 715 -1.40 24.55 2.54
N PRO A 716 -2.54 24.84 3.20
CA PRO A 716 -3.69 25.48 2.55
C PRO A 716 -3.29 26.79 1.85
N GLY A 717 -3.82 27.03 0.66
CA GLY A 717 -3.48 28.14 -0.22
C GLY A 717 -2.50 27.76 -1.34
N THR A 718 -1.77 26.66 -1.20
CA THR A 718 -0.80 26.16 -2.19
C THR A 718 -1.46 25.10 -3.07
N SER A 719 -1.74 25.42 -4.35
CA SER A 719 -2.54 24.52 -5.21
C SER A 719 -1.82 23.23 -5.60
N LEU A 720 -2.50 22.09 -5.43
CA LEU A 720 -2.07 20.78 -5.93
C LEU A 720 -3.03 20.28 -7.01
N THR A 721 -2.50 19.46 -7.91
CA THR A 721 -3.26 18.70 -8.89
C THR A 721 -3.18 17.22 -8.53
N PHE A 722 -4.35 16.60 -8.33
CA PHE A 722 -4.56 15.19 -8.09
C PHE A 722 -5.03 14.51 -9.38
N GLU A 723 -4.43 13.38 -9.72
CA GLU A 723 -4.71 12.64 -10.95
C GLU A 723 -4.82 11.14 -10.67
N MET A 724 -5.72 10.47 -11.38
CA MET A 724 -5.84 9.01 -11.41
C MET A 724 -5.48 8.49 -12.79
N TYR A 725 -4.70 7.42 -12.86
CA TYR A 725 -4.29 6.76 -14.10
C TYR A 725 -4.59 5.26 -14.06
N ASP A 726 -4.79 4.64 -15.22
CA ASP A 726 -4.64 3.18 -15.35
C ASP A 726 -3.15 2.80 -15.46
N LEU A 727 -2.86 1.48 -15.47
CA LEU A 727 -1.47 0.99 -15.53
C LEU A 727 -0.82 1.17 -16.91
N ASP A 728 -1.61 1.42 -17.96
CA ASP A 728 -1.15 1.80 -19.30
C ASP A 728 -0.87 3.30 -19.42
N GLY A 729 -0.97 4.02 -18.29
CA GLY A 729 -0.65 5.43 -18.19
C GLY A 729 -1.74 6.35 -18.75
N ASN A 730 -2.97 5.89 -19.01
CA ASN A 730 -4.08 6.74 -19.45
C ASN A 730 -4.70 7.49 -18.27
N LEU A 731 -4.94 8.80 -18.45
CA LEU A 731 -5.59 9.63 -17.44
C LEU A 731 -7.07 9.25 -17.32
N LEU A 732 -7.52 8.99 -16.09
CA LEU A 732 -8.90 8.61 -15.75
C LEU A 732 -9.66 9.78 -15.12
N GLN A 733 -9.01 10.49 -14.19
CA GLN A 733 -9.60 11.60 -13.43
C GLN A 733 -8.52 12.64 -13.15
N THR A 734 -8.89 13.92 -13.19
CA THR A 734 -8.06 15.02 -12.69
C THR A 734 -8.89 15.95 -11.82
N ALA A 735 -8.27 16.51 -10.79
CA ALA A 735 -8.82 17.56 -9.95
C ALA A 735 -7.68 18.45 -9.45
N ALA A 736 -7.94 19.75 -9.26
CA ALA A 736 -6.96 20.67 -8.71
C ALA A 736 -7.62 21.64 -7.73
N GLY A 737 -6.86 22.09 -6.74
CA GLY A 737 -7.33 23.10 -5.80
C GLY A 737 -6.30 23.49 -4.76
N SER A 738 -6.54 24.66 -4.16
CA SER A 738 -5.72 25.27 -3.10
C SER A 738 -6.44 25.36 -1.75
N GLY A 739 -7.67 24.86 -1.65
CA GLY A 739 -8.39 24.78 -0.38
C GLY A 739 -7.74 23.80 0.60
N ALA A 740 -8.20 23.75 1.85
CA ALA A 740 -7.71 22.77 2.82
C ALA A 740 -7.89 21.32 2.34
N THR A 741 -8.93 21.09 1.54
CA THR A 741 -9.28 19.78 0.97
C THR A 741 -9.71 19.92 -0.48
N VAL A 742 -9.34 18.94 -1.31
CA VAL A 742 -9.84 18.73 -2.68
C VAL A 742 -10.49 17.35 -2.73
N SER A 743 -11.78 17.26 -3.05
CA SER A 743 -12.52 16.00 -3.04
C SER A 743 -13.45 15.84 -4.24
N GLY A 744 -13.80 14.59 -4.55
CA GLY A 744 -14.70 14.27 -5.65
C GLY A 744 -14.97 12.78 -5.78
N THR A 745 -15.64 12.42 -6.87
CA THR A 745 -15.96 11.03 -7.22
C THR A 745 -15.62 10.75 -8.68
N TYR A 746 -15.22 9.51 -8.98
CA TYR A 746 -14.95 9.00 -10.32
C TYR A 746 -15.79 7.74 -10.54
N SER A 747 -16.58 7.70 -11.61
CA SER A 747 -17.35 6.51 -12.00
C SER A 747 -16.43 5.54 -12.75
N ASN A 748 -16.08 4.42 -12.12
CA ASN A 748 -15.13 3.46 -12.66
C ASN A 748 -15.84 2.45 -13.58
N PRO A 749 -15.64 2.47 -14.92
CA PRO A 749 -16.42 1.64 -15.83
C PRO A 749 -15.94 0.19 -15.91
N SER A 750 -14.72 -0.14 -15.49
CA SER A 750 -14.21 -1.52 -15.52
C SER A 750 -13.35 -1.85 -14.32
N THR A 751 -13.34 -3.12 -13.93
CA THR A 751 -12.45 -3.62 -12.88
C THR A 751 -11.00 -3.43 -13.29
N ARG A 752 -10.21 -2.70 -12.50
CA ARG A 752 -8.83 -2.34 -12.84
C ARG A 752 -8.04 -1.86 -11.63
N TRP A 753 -6.73 -1.83 -11.79
CA TRP A 753 -5.85 -1.01 -10.95
C TRP A 753 -5.99 0.47 -11.33
N VAL A 754 -6.03 1.33 -10.33
CA VAL A 754 -6.02 2.79 -10.46
C VAL A 754 -4.83 3.32 -9.67
N CYS A 755 -3.91 3.99 -10.36
CA CYS A 755 -2.73 4.63 -9.79
C CYS A 755 -3.05 6.10 -9.49
N MET A 756 -2.93 6.50 -8.22
CA MET A 756 -3.10 7.90 -7.82
C MET A 756 -1.76 8.64 -7.88
N LYS A 757 -1.79 9.87 -8.38
CA LYS A 757 -0.62 10.75 -8.50
C LYS A 757 -0.94 12.16 -8.04
N ILE A 758 0.06 12.87 -7.56
CA ILE A 758 -0.08 14.26 -7.14
C ILE A 758 1.11 15.10 -7.58
N ARG A 759 0.86 16.36 -7.94
CA ARG A 759 1.89 17.34 -8.32
C ARG A 759 1.48 18.75 -7.95
N ASN A 760 2.43 19.67 -7.95
CA ASN A 760 2.09 21.09 -7.86
C ASN A 760 1.30 21.51 -9.11
N THR A 761 0.28 22.34 -8.93
CA THR A 761 -0.47 22.87 -10.08
C THR A 761 0.40 23.78 -10.95
N ALA A 762 1.32 24.55 -10.34
CA ALA A 762 2.28 25.40 -11.03
C ALA A 762 3.72 25.05 -10.64
N GLY A 763 4.62 25.03 -11.64
CA GLY A 763 6.02 24.63 -11.47
C GLY A 763 6.90 25.59 -10.67
N ASN A 764 6.39 26.73 -10.19
CA ASN A 764 7.11 27.66 -9.31
C ASN A 764 6.57 27.65 -7.87
N THR A 765 5.88 26.59 -7.50
CA THR A 765 5.22 26.43 -6.20
C THR A 765 6.14 25.66 -5.25
N ALA A 766 6.27 26.13 -4.01
CA ALA A 766 6.97 25.38 -2.97
C ALA A 766 6.25 24.04 -2.72
N GLY A 767 7.03 22.98 -2.59
CA GLY A 767 6.55 21.63 -2.37
C GLY A 767 5.93 21.50 -0.98
N GLN A 768 4.94 20.63 -0.85
CA GLN A 768 4.24 20.40 0.41
C GLN A 768 3.90 18.95 0.60
N LYS A 769 3.78 18.54 1.86
CA LYS A 769 3.14 17.27 2.20
C LYS A 769 1.64 17.33 1.98
N CYS A 770 1.02 16.17 1.84
CA CYS A 770 -0.43 16.05 1.76
C CYS A 770 -0.89 14.65 2.20
N TRP A 771 -2.19 14.46 2.34
CA TRP A 771 -2.81 13.17 2.58
C TRP A 771 -3.82 12.89 1.49
N VAL A 772 -3.81 11.68 0.94
CA VAL A 772 -4.72 11.26 -0.12
C VAL A 772 -5.53 10.09 0.40
N LYS A 773 -6.82 10.29 0.59
CA LYS A 773 -7.77 9.29 1.06
C LYS A 773 -8.65 8.83 -0.09
N MET A 774 -8.78 7.53 -0.23
CA MET A 774 -9.55 6.85 -1.27
C MET A 774 -10.58 5.93 -0.62
N THR A 775 -11.82 6.01 -1.10
CA THR A 775 -12.91 5.12 -0.67
C THR A 775 -13.53 4.43 -1.88
N TYR A 776 -13.50 3.10 -1.91
CA TYR A 776 -13.83 2.29 -3.09
C TYR A 776 -14.31 0.87 -2.72
N THR A 777 -14.80 0.13 -3.71
CA THR A 777 -15.16 -1.29 -3.59
C THR A 777 -14.30 -2.12 -4.54
N ALA A 778 -13.69 -3.19 -4.05
CA ALA A 778 -12.97 -4.16 -4.88
C ALA A 778 -13.91 -5.29 -5.36
N PRO A 779 -13.54 -6.05 -6.42
CA PRO A 779 -14.26 -7.27 -6.77
C PRO A 779 -14.27 -8.26 -5.60
N ALA A 780 -15.37 -8.97 -5.41
CA ALA A 780 -15.41 -10.10 -4.47
C ALA A 780 -14.59 -11.30 -4.97
N THR A 781 -14.44 -11.48 -6.29
CA THR A 781 -13.66 -12.57 -6.89
C THR A 781 -12.69 -12.01 -7.91
N VAL A 782 -11.42 -12.39 -7.81
CA VAL A 782 -10.35 -11.94 -8.72
C VAL A 782 -9.40 -13.09 -9.03
N SER A 783 -8.87 -13.12 -10.25
CA SER A 783 -7.67 -13.88 -10.59
C SER A 783 -6.49 -12.92 -10.60
N THR A 784 -5.65 -12.99 -9.59
CA THR A 784 -4.59 -12.01 -9.34
C THR A 784 -3.53 -11.99 -10.43
N ALA A 785 -3.26 -13.14 -11.06
CA ALA A 785 -2.38 -13.27 -12.22
C ALA A 785 -2.88 -12.49 -13.45
N GLY A 786 -4.20 -12.32 -13.60
CA GLY A 786 -4.78 -11.51 -14.67
C GLY A 786 -4.73 -10.00 -14.43
N PHE A 787 -4.39 -9.57 -13.21
CA PHE A 787 -4.31 -8.18 -12.79
C PHE A 787 -3.02 -7.92 -11.98
N PRO A 788 -1.83 -7.98 -12.62
CA PRO A 788 -0.58 -7.59 -11.97
C PRO A 788 -0.63 -6.12 -11.57
N ALA A 789 -0.02 -5.76 -10.43
CA ALA A 789 -0.03 -4.39 -9.91
C ALA A 789 0.97 -3.45 -10.62
N ALA A 790 2.02 -4.01 -11.24
CA ALA A 790 3.11 -3.25 -11.85
C ALA A 790 2.64 -2.42 -13.05
N THR A 791 3.19 -1.22 -13.21
CA THR A 791 2.88 -0.34 -14.34
C THR A 791 3.33 -0.98 -15.66
N THR A 792 2.49 -0.97 -16.69
CA THR A 792 2.72 -1.73 -17.94
C THR A 792 3.60 -0.96 -18.93
N VAL A 793 3.53 0.36 -18.91
CA VAL A 793 4.24 1.29 -19.81
C VAL A 793 5.32 2.08 -19.07
N SER A 794 6.35 2.54 -19.79
CA SER A 794 7.37 3.42 -19.20
C SER A 794 6.88 4.86 -19.14
N ILE A 795 6.73 5.38 -17.92
CA ILE A 795 6.24 6.73 -17.66
C ILE A 795 7.40 7.59 -17.17
N TRP A 796 7.71 8.66 -17.91
CA TRP A 796 8.73 9.62 -17.53
C TRP A 796 8.20 10.54 -16.44
N THR A 797 8.94 10.65 -15.34
CA THR A 797 8.59 11.46 -14.16
C THR A 797 9.53 12.64 -13.95
N SER A 798 10.75 12.59 -14.53
CA SER A 798 11.82 13.56 -14.30
C SER A 798 12.30 13.65 -12.83
N ASN A 799 11.93 12.69 -11.98
CA ASN A 799 12.22 12.75 -10.55
C ASN A 799 13.68 12.51 -10.16
N GLY A 800 14.52 11.98 -11.07
CA GLY A 800 15.97 11.91 -10.92
C GLY A 800 16.68 13.27 -11.10
N GLY A 801 15.96 14.31 -11.55
CA GLY A 801 16.51 15.65 -11.69
C GLY A 801 17.46 15.83 -12.87
N SER A 802 17.29 15.03 -13.93
CA SER A 802 18.12 15.07 -15.13
C SER A 802 17.31 14.70 -16.38
N SER A 803 17.87 14.93 -17.56
CA SER A 803 17.35 14.41 -18.83
C SER A 803 17.87 13.01 -19.17
N ASP A 804 18.66 12.38 -18.27
CA ASP A 804 19.30 11.10 -18.55
C ASP A 804 18.25 9.98 -18.61
N TRP A 805 18.08 9.41 -19.80
CA TRP A 805 17.17 8.30 -20.07
C TRP A 805 17.53 7.04 -19.29
N ASN A 806 18.82 6.81 -19.05
CA ASN A 806 19.29 5.59 -18.40
C ASN A 806 19.30 5.71 -16.87
N ASP A 807 18.98 6.88 -16.33
CA ASP A 807 18.71 7.03 -14.91
C ASP A 807 17.30 6.53 -14.58
N CYS A 808 17.23 5.36 -13.95
CA CYS A 808 15.98 4.74 -13.54
C CYS A 808 15.13 5.60 -12.59
N HIS A 809 15.71 6.56 -11.85
CA HIS A 809 14.93 7.44 -10.96
C HIS A 809 14.04 8.42 -11.74
N ASN A 810 14.29 8.64 -13.03
CA ASN A 810 13.41 9.40 -13.90
C ASN A 810 12.18 8.62 -14.37
N TRP A 811 12.08 7.33 -14.07
CA TRP A 811 11.00 6.45 -14.51
C TRP A 811 10.14 5.96 -13.34
N GLU A 812 8.82 5.95 -13.54
CA GLU A 812 7.91 5.31 -12.58
C GLU A 812 8.29 3.83 -12.39
N GLU A 813 8.38 3.39 -11.12
CA GLU A 813 8.84 2.04 -10.73
C GLU A 813 10.22 1.65 -11.30
N GLY A 814 11.06 2.63 -11.66
CA GLY A 814 12.37 2.38 -12.26
C GLY A 814 12.30 1.73 -13.65
N LYS A 815 11.13 1.74 -14.30
CA LYS A 815 10.88 1.01 -15.55
C LYS A 815 11.48 1.72 -16.78
N ILE A 816 12.79 1.59 -16.97
CA ILE A 816 13.49 2.08 -18.16
C ILE A 816 12.88 1.43 -19.42
N PRO A 817 12.57 2.20 -20.47
CA PRO A 817 11.94 1.68 -21.67
C PRO A 817 12.86 0.74 -22.46
N ALA A 818 12.28 -0.35 -22.97
CA ALA A 818 12.90 -1.11 -24.05
C ALA A 818 13.00 -0.26 -25.34
N CYS A 819 13.93 -0.60 -26.22
CA CYS A 819 14.18 0.13 -27.47
C CYS A 819 12.93 0.28 -28.35
N ASN A 820 12.03 -0.70 -28.38
CA ASN A 820 10.77 -0.68 -29.12
C ASN A 820 9.53 -0.45 -28.22
N GLY A 821 9.74 -0.04 -26.97
CA GLY A 821 8.69 0.16 -25.98
C GLY A 821 7.82 1.40 -26.24
N THR A 822 6.82 1.59 -25.40
CA THR A 822 6.03 2.84 -25.36
C THR A 822 6.50 3.70 -24.20
N VAL A 823 6.67 4.99 -24.47
CA VAL A 823 7.09 6.02 -23.51
C VAL A 823 6.04 7.11 -23.44
N ILE A 824 5.65 7.46 -22.21
CA ILE A 824 4.67 8.51 -21.95
C ILE A 824 5.29 9.58 -21.06
N VAL A 825 5.20 10.84 -21.49
CA VAL A 825 5.38 12.02 -20.62
C VAL A 825 3.99 12.55 -20.28
N PRO A 826 3.47 12.34 -19.05
CA PRO A 826 2.04 12.50 -18.77
C PRO A 826 1.60 13.95 -18.59
N HIS A 827 2.49 14.82 -18.13
CA HIS A 827 2.25 16.25 -17.88
C HIS A 827 3.57 17.02 -17.95
N ALA A 828 3.53 18.35 -17.89
CA ALA A 828 4.73 19.20 -17.85
C ALA A 828 5.73 18.69 -16.80
N VAL A 829 6.96 18.41 -17.20
CA VAL A 829 8.05 17.93 -16.32
C VAL A 829 9.17 18.94 -16.27
N GLU A 830 10.07 18.85 -15.30
CA GLU A 830 11.21 19.75 -15.19
C GLU A 830 12.24 19.52 -16.30
N PHE A 831 12.60 18.25 -16.52
CA PHE A 831 13.51 17.83 -17.57
C PHE A 831 12.81 16.88 -18.54
N MET A 832 12.93 17.15 -19.83
CA MET A 832 12.49 16.23 -20.88
C MET A 832 13.56 15.16 -21.12
N PRO A 833 13.17 13.92 -21.47
CA PRO A 833 14.12 12.81 -21.64
C PRO A 833 15.01 13.00 -22.87
N SER A 834 16.31 12.73 -22.73
CA SER A 834 17.26 12.59 -23.84
C SER A 834 17.25 11.15 -24.34
N PHE A 835 16.66 10.89 -25.50
CA PHE A 835 16.38 9.55 -26.01
C PHE A 835 17.62 8.67 -26.11
N ASP A 836 17.50 7.43 -25.63
CA ASP A 836 18.54 6.43 -25.83
C ASP A 836 18.80 6.13 -27.32
N PRO A 837 20.07 5.91 -27.70
CA PRO A 837 20.44 5.55 -29.06
C PRO A 837 19.71 4.36 -29.69
N CYS A 838 19.16 3.45 -28.90
CA CYS A 838 18.42 2.31 -29.42
C CYS A 838 16.92 2.59 -29.63
N PHE A 839 16.38 3.67 -29.06
CA PHE A 839 14.94 3.89 -29.04
C PHE A 839 14.35 4.13 -30.45
N THR A 840 13.40 3.27 -30.80
CA THR A 840 12.63 3.20 -32.06
C THR A 840 11.13 2.98 -31.78
N GLY A 841 10.74 3.00 -30.52
CA GLY A 841 9.39 2.74 -30.06
C GLY A 841 8.43 3.92 -30.21
N THR A 842 7.31 3.85 -29.49
CA THR A 842 6.27 4.89 -29.52
C THR A 842 6.50 5.91 -28.42
N PHE A 843 6.54 7.19 -28.77
CA PHE A 843 6.65 8.28 -27.80
C PHE A 843 5.39 9.13 -27.78
N ILE A 844 4.83 9.35 -26.59
CA ILE A 844 3.61 10.11 -26.35
C ILE A 844 3.92 11.24 -25.37
N ASN A 845 3.89 12.47 -25.85
CA ASN A 845 4.09 13.68 -25.05
C ASN A 845 2.75 14.34 -24.74
N ARG A 846 2.22 14.13 -23.53
CA ARG A 846 1.01 14.84 -23.05
C ARG A 846 1.35 16.14 -22.31
N ALA A 847 2.63 16.34 -22.04
CA ALA A 847 3.19 17.51 -21.37
C ALA A 847 3.33 18.73 -22.27
N GLY A 848 3.40 18.50 -23.58
CA GLY A 848 3.48 19.53 -24.58
C GLY A 848 3.62 18.93 -25.97
N LEU A 849 4.34 19.62 -26.87
CA LEU A 849 4.50 19.19 -28.25
C LEU A 849 5.89 18.62 -28.51
N SER A 850 6.01 17.77 -29.51
CA SER A 850 7.29 17.20 -29.96
C SER A 850 7.44 17.37 -31.45
N LEU A 851 8.52 18.03 -31.87
CA LEU A 851 8.80 18.31 -33.27
C LEU A 851 10.10 17.61 -33.69
N ARG A 852 10.10 17.02 -34.88
CA ARG A 852 11.30 16.58 -35.59
C ARG A 852 11.27 17.17 -37.00
N PRO A 853 11.40 18.49 -37.14
CA PRO A 853 11.34 19.10 -38.44
C PRO A 853 12.63 18.85 -39.22
N LYS A 854 12.55 18.95 -40.55
CA LYS A 854 13.72 18.90 -41.44
C LYS A 854 13.91 20.21 -42.19
N ILE A 855 15.14 20.67 -42.36
CA ILE A 855 15.48 21.84 -43.17
C ILE A 855 16.92 21.76 -43.69
N PHE A 856 17.16 22.22 -44.91
CA PHE A 856 18.52 22.49 -45.40
C PHE A 856 18.81 24.00 -45.43
N LEU A 857 20.09 24.34 -45.38
CA LEU A 857 20.59 25.72 -45.50
C LEU A 857 21.39 25.87 -46.79
N GLN A 858 21.08 26.90 -47.57
CA GLN A 858 21.83 27.22 -48.76
C GLN A 858 23.21 27.77 -48.40
N GLY A 859 24.28 27.17 -48.95
CA GLY A 859 25.64 27.55 -48.60
C GLY A 859 26.40 26.33 -48.12
N PRO A 860 26.08 25.78 -46.94
CA PRO A 860 26.68 24.53 -46.49
C PRO A 860 26.18 23.30 -47.27
N TYR A 861 24.98 23.35 -47.88
CA TYR A 861 24.44 22.19 -48.63
C TYR A 861 25.27 21.82 -49.87
N ASN A 862 25.62 20.54 -49.96
CA ASN A 862 26.33 19.94 -51.10
C ASN A 862 25.40 18.98 -51.85
N SER A 863 24.98 19.39 -53.05
CA SER A 863 24.07 18.61 -53.90
C SER A 863 24.64 17.27 -54.37
N SER A 864 25.96 17.09 -54.36
CA SER A 864 26.59 15.82 -54.76
C SER A 864 26.50 14.75 -53.67
N THR A 865 26.49 15.18 -52.40
CA THR A 865 26.37 14.26 -51.25
C THR A 865 24.97 14.24 -50.64
N GLY A 866 24.14 15.23 -50.94
CA GLY A 866 22.84 15.42 -50.31
C GLY A 866 22.92 15.86 -48.85
N LEU A 867 24.07 16.37 -48.40
CA LEU A 867 24.37 16.72 -47.00
C LEU A 867 24.91 18.14 -46.92
N MET A 868 24.71 18.81 -45.78
CA MET A 868 25.35 20.08 -45.43
C MET A 868 26.79 19.87 -44.94
N SER A 869 27.61 20.92 -44.99
CA SER A 869 28.92 20.97 -44.34
C SER A 869 28.76 21.12 -42.81
N ASP A 870 29.71 20.56 -42.07
CA ASP A 870 29.87 20.71 -40.62
C ASP A 870 31.22 21.39 -40.27
N ASN A 871 31.71 22.26 -41.14
CA ASN A 871 33.00 22.94 -40.96
C ASN A 871 33.04 23.82 -39.69
N LEU A 872 31.92 24.44 -39.31
CA LEU A 872 31.81 25.15 -38.03
C LEU A 872 32.08 24.23 -36.83
N ARG A 873 31.61 22.98 -36.88
CA ARG A 873 31.83 21.97 -35.85
C ARG A 873 33.28 21.50 -35.86
N THR A 874 33.83 21.15 -37.03
CA THR A 874 35.23 20.69 -37.12
C THR A 874 36.25 21.77 -36.76
N GLY A 875 35.92 23.04 -37.01
CA GLY A 875 36.70 24.21 -36.59
C GLY A 875 36.54 24.60 -35.11
N GLY A 876 35.64 23.95 -34.38
CA GLY A 876 35.37 24.26 -32.96
C GLY A 876 34.70 25.61 -32.74
N TYR A 877 33.95 26.11 -33.72
CA TYR A 877 33.35 27.45 -33.68
C TYR A 877 31.90 27.47 -33.17
N ILE A 878 31.17 26.35 -33.20
CA ILE A 878 29.78 26.31 -32.71
C ILE A 878 29.74 26.69 -31.21
N PRO A 879 28.99 27.74 -30.82
CA PRO A 879 28.91 28.16 -29.43
C PRO A 879 28.17 27.11 -28.60
N ALA A 880 28.65 26.91 -27.37
CA ALA A 880 28.01 26.00 -26.43
C ALA A 880 26.61 26.49 -26.01
N ALA A 881 26.40 27.80 -25.88
CA ALA A 881 25.09 28.38 -25.61
C ALA A 881 24.41 28.82 -26.91
N THR A 882 23.07 28.74 -26.93
CA THR A 882 22.29 29.20 -28.08
C THR A 882 22.59 30.68 -28.44
N PRO A 883 22.75 31.01 -29.72
CA PRO A 883 22.91 32.40 -30.17
C PRO A 883 21.61 33.21 -30.14
N TYR A 884 20.46 32.59 -29.83
CA TYR A 884 19.14 33.22 -29.91
C TYR A 884 18.60 33.76 -28.57
N GLY A 885 19.44 33.83 -27.52
CA GLY A 885 19.08 34.46 -26.23
C GLY A 885 18.29 33.58 -25.25
N GLY A 886 18.30 32.26 -25.44
CA GLY A 886 17.69 31.26 -24.52
C GLY A 886 18.67 30.66 -23.52
N THR A 887 18.22 29.64 -22.77
CA THR A 887 19.03 28.91 -21.76
C THR A 887 19.61 27.59 -22.28
N GLU A 888 19.29 27.21 -23.52
CA GLU A 888 19.74 25.96 -24.12
C GLU A 888 21.25 25.95 -24.36
N THR A 889 21.88 24.82 -24.01
CA THR A 889 23.30 24.57 -24.25
C THR A 889 23.52 23.21 -24.90
N VAL A 890 24.60 23.08 -25.68
CA VAL A 890 25.06 21.83 -26.30
C VAL A 890 26.37 21.37 -25.65
N SER A 891 26.50 20.07 -25.41
CA SER A 891 27.72 19.50 -24.84
C SER A 891 28.79 19.27 -25.91
N ALA A 892 30.06 19.26 -25.48
CA ALA A 892 31.17 18.93 -26.38
C ALA A 892 31.05 17.52 -26.99
N THR A 893 30.45 16.57 -26.27
CA THR A 893 30.22 15.21 -26.75
C THR A 893 29.33 15.18 -27.99
N VAL A 894 28.26 15.98 -28.01
CA VAL A 894 27.36 16.09 -29.16
C VAL A 894 28.09 16.67 -30.37
N LEU A 895 29.00 17.62 -30.15
CA LEU A 895 29.81 18.22 -31.22
C LEU A 895 30.91 17.29 -31.76
N ASN A 896 31.19 16.16 -31.10
CA ASN A 896 32.10 15.13 -31.61
C ASN A 896 31.44 14.17 -32.62
N THR A 897 30.11 14.18 -32.74
CA THR A 897 29.37 13.36 -33.71
C THR A 897 29.81 13.67 -35.14
N THR A 898 29.96 12.63 -35.96
CA THR A 898 30.37 12.71 -37.38
C THR A 898 29.35 11.98 -38.27
N GLY A 899 29.50 12.05 -39.59
CA GLY A 899 28.56 11.43 -40.53
C GLY A 899 27.32 12.30 -40.78
N ASN A 900 26.17 11.69 -41.02
CA ASN A 900 24.90 12.39 -41.31
C ASN A 900 24.43 13.24 -40.11
N ASP A 901 24.61 12.70 -38.91
CA ASP A 901 24.10 13.27 -37.65
C ASP A 901 25.03 14.36 -37.07
N ALA A 902 26.11 14.70 -37.77
CA ALA A 902 27.01 15.75 -37.34
C ALA A 902 26.31 17.12 -37.32
N ILE A 903 26.59 17.93 -36.30
CA ILE A 903 25.94 19.24 -36.16
C ILE A 903 26.52 20.23 -37.18
N THR A 904 25.64 20.80 -38.00
CA THR A 904 25.94 21.92 -38.89
C THR A 904 25.88 23.25 -38.13
N ASP A 905 24.77 23.53 -37.42
CA ASP A 905 24.58 24.78 -36.68
C ASP A 905 23.37 24.78 -35.70
N TRP A 906 23.15 25.89 -35.00
CA TRP A 906 21.93 26.22 -34.25
C TRP A 906 20.82 26.80 -35.14
N VAL A 907 19.58 26.37 -34.91
CA VAL A 907 18.35 26.92 -35.50
C VAL A 907 17.35 27.34 -34.41
N LYS A 908 16.42 28.22 -34.75
CA LYS A 908 15.33 28.65 -33.87
C LYS A 908 13.99 28.22 -34.44
N ILE A 909 13.21 27.51 -33.64
CA ILE A 909 11.83 27.15 -33.94
C ILE A 909 10.91 28.21 -33.36
N GLU A 910 9.88 28.59 -34.10
CA GLU A 910 8.78 29.44 -33.64
C GLU A 910 7.44 28.74 -33.90
N LEU A 911 6.59 28.73 -32.88
CA LEU A 911 5.16 28.43 -33.05
C LEU A 911 4.38 29.74 -33.08
N ARG A 912 3.56 29.90 -34.11
CA ARG A 912 2.79 31.11 -34.38
C ARG A 912 1.29 30.84 -34.36
N ASP A 913 0.52 31.85 -33.98
CA ASP A 913 -0.93 31.77 -33.80
C ASP A 913 -1.65 31.45 -35.13
N LYS A 914 -2.59 30.48 -35.10
CA LYS A 914 -3.35 30.05 -36.28
C LYS A 914 -4.24 31.13 -36.89
N ASN A 915 -4.73 32.06 -36.07
CA ASN A 915 -5.61 33.14 -36.51
C ASN A 915 -4.82 34.41 -36.84
N THR A 916 -3.67 34.61 -36.20
CA THR A 916 -2.81 35.78 -36.32
C THR A 916 -1.35 35.36 -36.59
N PRO A 917 -0.99 34.97 -37.83
CA PRO A 917 0.30 34.32 -38.13
C PRO A 917 1.55 35.17 -37.81
N ALA A 918 1.41 36.48 -37.66
CA ALA A 918 2.49 37.38 -37.22
C ALA A 918 2.83 37.24 -35.71
N THR A 919 1.89 36.73 -34.91
CA THR A 919 2.06 36.58 -33.46
C THR A 919 2.82 35.29 -33.15
N ILE A 920 4.00 35.43 -32.55
CA ILE A 920 4.81 34.33 -32.04
C ILE A 920 4.30 33.95 -30.64
N LEU A 921 3.86 32.70 -30.49
CA LEU A 921 3.37 32.16 -29.22
C LEU A 921 4.46 31.45 -28.42
N TYR A 922 5.42 30.84 -29.10
CA TYR A 922 6.50 30.10 -28.45
C TYR A 922 7.76 30.08 -29.31
N THR A 923 8.94 30.07 -28.69
CA THR A 923 10.21 29.90 -29.39
C THR A 923 11.13 28.94 -28.67
N ARG A 924 11.92 28.16 -29.42
CA ARG A 924 12.91 27.24 -28.87
C ARG A 924 14.14 27.11 -29.75
N SER A 925 15.32 27.04 -29.13
CA SER A 925 16.57 26.78 -29.86
C SER A 925 16.77 25.27 -30.06
N ALA A 926 17.28 24.87 -31.22
CA ALA A 926 17.53 23.48 -31.58
C ALA A 926 18.80 23.34 -32.43
N LEU A 927 19.28 22.11 -32.59
CA LEU A 927 20.47 21.80 -33.38
C LEU A 927 20.07 21.28 -34.76
N LEU A 928 20.82 21.68 -35.79
CA LEU A 928 20.64 21.23 -37.16
C LEU A 928 21.75 20.25 -37.54
N GLN A 929 21.38 19.09 -38.07
CA GLN A 929 22.29 18.03 -38.52
C GLN A 929 22.55 18.12 -40.03
N ARG A 930 23.63 17.49 -40.51
CA ARG A 930 24.06 17.59 -41.92
C ARG A 930 23.03 17.06 -42.91
N ASP A 931 22.23 16.07 -42.52
CA ASP A 931 21.14 15.52 -43.34
C ASP A 931 19.81 16.29 -43.22
N GLY A 932 19.83 17.42 -42.50
CA GLY A 932 18.72 18.37 -42.40
C GLY A 932 17.82 18.13 -41.20
N ASP A 933 18.04 17.07 -40.41
CA ASP A 933 17.28 16.83 -39.19
C ASP A 933 17.50 17.95 -38.15
N VAL A 934 16.40 18.44 -37.57
CA VAL A 934 16.41 19.39 -36.46
C VAL A 934 16.08 18.66 -35.16
N VAL A 935 17.03 18.67 -34.24
CA VAL A 935 17.03 17.84 -33.03
C VAL A 935 17.23 18.67 -31.77
N GLY A 936 16.92 18.08 -30.61
CA GLY A 936 17.21 18.64 -29.31
C GLY A 936 18.70 18.83 -29.05
N THR A 937 19.04 19.39 -27.89
CA THR A 937 20.43 19.71 -27.51
C THR A 937 21.31 18.48 -27.23
N ASP A 938 20.71 17.29 -27.16
CA ASP A 938 21.41 16.01 -27.12
C ASP A 938 21.85 15.52 -28.50
N GLY A 939 21.50 16.26 -29.56
CA GLY A 939 21.87 15.92 -30.94
C GLY A 939 21.09 14.77 -31.53
N ARG A 940 19.97 14.34 -30.93
CA ARG A 940 19.19 13.19 -31.42
C ARG A 940 17.70 13.27 -31.14
N SER A 941 17.29 13.67 -29.94
CA SER A 941 15.89 13.66 -29.55
C SER A 941 15.06 14.62 -30.40
N PRO A 942 13.75 14.37 -30.56
CA PRO A 942 12.84 15.42 -31.01
C PRO A 942 12.99 16.69 -30.17
N VAL A 943 12.69 17.82 -30.77
CA VAL A 943 12.61 19.09 -30.05
C VAL A 943 11.33 19.12 -29.21
N PHE A 944 11.49 19.06 -27.89
CA PHE A 944 10.37 19.12 -26.94
C PHE A 944 9.94 20.55 -26.63
N LEU A 945 8.66 20.86 -26.80
CA LEU A 945 8.05 22.13 -26.44
C LEU A 945 7.19 21.93 -25.19
N ASN A 946 7.87 21.91 -24.03
CA ASN A 946 7.28 21.58 -22.73
C ASN A 946 6.24 22.63 -22.30
N GLY A 947 5.06 22.17 -21.86
CA GLY A 947 3.95 23.03 -21.42
C GLY A 947 3.14 23.68 -22.55
N VAL A 948 3.47 23.43 -23.81
CA VAL A 948 2.72 23.98 -24.96
C VAL A 948 1.48 23.14 -25.22
N ALA A 949 0.31 23.77 -25.28
CA ALA A 949 -0.96 23.07 -25.50
C ALA A 949 -1.05 22.44 -26.90
N SER A 950 -1.84 21.37 -27.04
CA SER A 950 -2.23 20.86 -28.35
C SER A 950 -3.22 21.82 -29.02
N ASP A 951 -2.86 22.32 -30.20
CA ASP A 951 -3.66 23.20 -31.04
C ASP A 951 -3.07 23.22 -32.46
N ASP A 952 -3.69 23.96 -33.38
CA ASP A 952 -3.10 24.27 -34.67
C ASP A 952 -2.08 25.40 -34.54
N TYR A 953 -0.88 25.21 -35.09
CA TYR A 953 0.18 26.22 -35.11
C TYR A 953 0.79 26.35 -36.49
N TYR A 954 1.14 27.58 -36.86
CA TYR A 954 2.13 27.78 -37.90
C TYR A 954 3.52 27.46 -37.32
N ILE A 955 4.26 26.60 -38.01
CA ILE A 955 5.64 26.25 -37.62
C ILE A 955 6.58 27.07 -38.48
N ALA A 956 7.48 27.84 -37.86
CA ALA A 956 8.52 28.56 -38.57
C ALA A 956 9.91 28.13 -38.09
N LEU A 957 10.85 28.01 -39.02
CA LEU A 957 12.26 27.79 -38.75
C LEU A 957 13.06 29.03 -39.15
N ARG A 958 13.82 29.56 -38.20
CA ARG A 958 14.75 30.68 -38.40
C ARG A 958 16.18 30.24 -38.19
N HIS A 959 17.08 30.94 -38.85
CA HIS A 959 18.52 30.74 -38.74
C HIS A 959 19.22 32.11 -38.65
N ARG A 960 20.44 32.14 -38.11
CA ARG A 960 21.15 33.39 -37.79
C ARG A 960 21.45 34.28 -39.01
N ASN A 961 21.53 33.72 -40.22
CA ASN A 961 21.89 34.47 -41.43
C ASN A 961 21.18 33.99 -42.72
N HIS A 962 20.07 33.28 -42.57
CA HIS A 962 19.21 32.85 -43.65
C HIS A 962 17.79 33.39 -43.45
N LEU A 963 17.07 33.61 -44.56
CA LEU A 963 15.64 33.93 -44.50
C LEU A 963 14.87 32.71 -43.99
N GLY A 964 14.05 32.90 -42.95
CA GLY A 964 13.22 31.86 -42.37
C GLY A 964 12.09 31.40 -43.29
N ALA A 965 11.57 30.21 -43.01
CA ALA A 965 10.42 29.63 -43.70
C ALA A 965 9.37 29.18 -42.69
N MET A 966 8.10 29.29 -43.07
CA MET A 966 6.95 28.86 -42.28
C MET A 966 6.01 28.02 -43.13
N THR A 967 5.25 27.14 -42.48
CA THR A 967 4.22 26.33 -43.13
C THR A 967 3.17 27.21 -43.82
N ALA A 968 2.60 26.74 -44.94
CA ALA A 968 1.55 27.47 -45.68
C ALA A 968 0.25 27.61 -44.88
N ALA A 969 -0.03 26.64 -44.02
CA ALA A 969 -1.19 26.59 -43.15
C ALA A 969 -0.75 26.19 -41.74
N ALA A 970 -1.60 26.49 -40.75
CA ALA A 970 -1.42 25.96 -39.41
C ALA A 970 -1.55 24.42 -39.44
N ILE A 971 -0.67 23.74 -38.71
CA ILE A 971 -0.63 22.28 -38.58
C ILE A 971 -1.18 21.92 -37.20
N SER A 972 -2.09 20.94 -37.15
CA SER A 972 -2.59 20.37 -35.90
C SER A 972 -1.48 19.62 -35.18
N LEU A 973 -1.01 20.17 -34.06
CA LEU A 973 0.01 19.55 -33.22
C LEU A 973 -0.63 18.92 -31.99
N GLY A 974 -0.30 17.65 -31.76
CA GLY A 974 -0.84 16.84 -30.66
C GLY A 974 0.26 16.21 -29.83
N THR A 975 -0.04 15.04 -29.26
CA THR A 975 0.86 14.34 -28.34
C THR A 975 1.89 13.45 -29.03
N ALA A 976 1.74 13.20 -30.33
CA ALA A 976 2.71 12.47 -31.14
C ALA A 976 3.80 13.40 -31.69
N ILE A 977 4.90 12.81 -32.15
CA ILE A 977 5.98 13.56 -32.81
C ILE A 977 5.49 14.02 -34.18
N ASP A 978 5.52 15.33 -34.42
CA ASP A 978 5.33 15.92 -35.76
C ASP A 978 6.65 15.90 -36.54
N ALA A 979 6.57 15.62 -37.84
CA ALA A 979 7.72 15.45 -38.72
C ALA A 979 7.67 16.39 -39.94
N THR A 980 7.29 17.65 -39.74
CA THR A 980 7.22 18.66 -40.81
C THR A 980 8.57 18.84 -41.53
N ASP A 981 8.62 18.55 -42.83
CA ASP A 981 9.84 18.55 -43.61
C ASP A 981 9.94 19.75 -44.57
N PHE A 982 10.64 20.81 -44.18
CA PHE A 982 10.89 21.97 -45.04
C PHE A 982 11.93 21.72 -46.15
N SER A 983 12.66 20.61 -46.10
CA SER A 983 13.58 20.21 -47.16
C SER A 983 12.87 19.61 -48.38
N SER A 984 11.62 19.16 -48.19
CA SER A 984 10.79 18.66 -49.29
C SER A 984 10.08 19.77 -50.05
N SER A 985 10.10 19.68 -51.38
CA SER A 985 9.30 20.51 -52.28
C SER A 985 7.79 20.30 -52.12
N SER A 986 7.34 19.18 -51.54
CA SER A 986 5.92 18.90 -51.29
C SER A 986 5.33 19.68 -50.12
N THR A 987 6.19 20.19 -49.22
CA THR A 987 5.73 20.91 -48.03
C THR A 987 5.34 22.33 -48.41
N GLY A 988 4.05 22.67 -48.33
CA GLY A 988 3.59 24.03 -48.60
C GLY A 988 4.18 25.05 -47.62
N THR A 989 4.64 26.19 -48.13
CA THR A 989 5.17 27.30 -47.32
C THR A 989 4.31 28.55 -47.39
N TRP A 990 4.46 29.43 -46.42
CA TRP A 990 3.92 30.78 -46.48
C TRP A 990 4.56 31.54 -47.65
N GLY A 991 3.76 31.86 -48.65
CA GLY A 991 4.24 32.36 -49.94
C GLY A 991 4.88 31.28 -50.83
N THR A 992 5.20 31.65 -52.08
CA THR A 992 5.65 30.71 -53.12
C THR A 992 7.17 30.66 -53.31
N GLY A 993 7.92 31.47 -52.57
CA GLY A 993 9.37 31.66 -52.70
C GLY A 993 10.14 31.60 -51.39
N ALA A 994 9.54 31.07 -50.31
CA ALA A 994 10.13 31.03 -48.97
C ALA A 994 11.43 30.21 -48.89
N ARG A 995 11.68 29.32 -49.86
CA ARG A 995 12.85 28.43 -49.89
C ARG A 995 13.53 28.44 -51.27
N LYS A 996 14.82 28.16 -51.27
CA LYS A 996 15.67 27.97 -52.44
C LYS A 996 15.63 26.52 -52.89
N ASP A 997 15.47 26.28 -54.19
CA ASP A 997 15.79 24.99 -54.82
C ASP A 997 17.32 24.79 -54.84
N LEU A 998 17.78 23.75 -54.15
CA LEU A 998 19.19 23.38 -54.00
C LEU A 998 19.64 22.31 -55.03
N GLY A 999 18.74 21.89 -55.92
CA GLY A 999 18.94 20.83 -56.89
C GLY A 999 18.57 19.44 -56.35
N GLY A 1000 18.23 18.51 -57.26
CA GLY A 1000 17.89 17.13 -56.88
C GLY A 1000 16.57 16.97 -56.11
N GLY A 1001 15.72 18.00 -56.07
CA GLY A 1001 14.45 18.02 -55.33
C GLY A 1001 14.54 18.52 -53.90
N ALA A 1002 15.75 18.86 -53.42
CA ALA A 1002 15.98 19.41 -52.08
C ALA A 1002 15.72 20.92 -52.04
N MET A 1003 15.00 21.35 -51.01
CA MET A 1003 14.73 22.76 -50.70
C MET A 1003 15.52 23.18 -49.47
N GLY A 1004 15.93 24.45 -49.39
CA GLY A 1004 16.54 25.00 -48.19
C GLY A 1004 16.27 26.48 -47.98
N LEU A 1005 16.63 27.01 -46.81
CA LEU A 1005 16.52 28.44 -46.52
C LEU A 1005 17.47 29.23 -47.42
N TRP A 1006 17.04 30.43 -47.82
CA TRP A 1006 17.86 31.34 -48.62
C TRP A 1006 19.01 31.90 -47.79
N GLY A 1007 20.25 31.69 -48.23
CA GLY A 1007 21.43 32.22 -47.55
C GLY A 1007 21.65 33.70 -47.85
N GLY A 1008 22.08 34.44 -46.84
CA GLY A 1008 22.62 35.77 -47.01
C GLY A 1008 21.80 36.93 -46.46
N ASP A 1009 20.93 36.68 -45.46
CA ASP A 1009 20.34 37.73 -44.62
C ASP A 1009 21.26 37.98 -43.42
N VAL A 1010 22.42 38.58 -43.70
CA VAL A 1010 23.49 38.74 -42.70
C VAL A 1010 23.13 39.84 -41.70
N GLY A 1011 22.33 40.82 -42.14
CA GLY A 1011 21.84 41.92 -41.30
C GLY A 1011 20.63 41.57 -40.44
N GLN A 1012 20.00 40.40 -40.64
CA GLN A 1012 18.73 40.02 -40.04
C GLN A 1012 17.62 41.06 -40.28
N ASP A 1013 17.61 41.67 -41.48
CA ASP A 1013 16.61 42.66 -41.87
C ASP A 1013 15.45 42.04 -42.68
N GLY A 1014 15.47 40.71 -42.84
CA GLY A 1014 14.45 39.95 -43.56
C GLY A 1014 14.55 40.09 -45.07
N ALA A 1015 15.69 40.54 -45.63
CA ALA A 1015 15.84 40.67 -47.07
C ALA A 1015 17.28 40.46 -47.57
N VAL A 1016 17.46 39.56 -48.53
CA VAL A 1016 18.75 39.34 -49.19
C VAL A 1016 18.94 40.37 -50.30
N LYS A 1017 19.96 41.23 -50.15
CA LYS A 1017 20.27 42.34 -51.07
C LYS A 1017 21.76 42.41 -51.38
N TYR A 1018 22.10 42.60 -52.66
CA TYR A 1018 23.50 42.84 -53.07
C TYR A 1018 23.83 44.33 -53.28
N ASN A 1019 22.83 45.13 -53.69
CA ASN A 1019 22.93 46.56 -53.94
C ASN A 1019 21.82 47.33 -53.19
N GLY A 1020 21.98 48.65 -53.06
CA GLY A 1020 21.06 49.52 -52.32
C GLY A 1020 21.49 49.75 -50.86
N SER A 1021 20.69 50.50 -50.10
CA SER A 1021 20.90 50.71 -48.66
C SER A 1021 20.71 49.40 -47.90
N ASN A 1022 21.49 49.20 -46.82
CA ASN A 1022 21.45 47.99 -45.98
C ASN A 1022 21.59 46.68 -46.80
N ASN A 1023 22.58 46.62 -47.68
CA ASN A 1023 22.86 45.40 -48.44
C ASN A 1023 23.84 44.47 -47.70
N ASP A 1024 23.64 43.15 -47.84
CA ASP A 1024 24.40 42.12 -47.13
C ASP A 1024 25.87 42.05 -47.57
N LYS A 1025 26.13 42.36 -48.85
CA LYS A 1025 27.49 42.46 -49.38
C LYS A 1025 28.33 43.44 -48.57
N ASN A 1026 27.79 44.62 -48.26
CA ASN A 1026 28.49 45.63 -47.48
C ASN A 1026 28.69 45.17 -46.04
N SER A 1027 27.71 44.49 -45.43
CA SER A 1027 27.85 43.89 -44.10
C SER A 1027 29.04 42.92 -44.04
N ILE A 1028 29.20 42.07 -45.05
CA ILE A 1028 30.37 41.17 -45.19
C ILE A 1028 31.66 41.98 -45.36
N LEU A 1029 31.67 43.01 -46.22
CA LEU A 1029 32.85 43.85 -46.46
C LEU A 1029 33.32 44.59 -45.20
N PHE A 1030 32.38 45.17 -44.45
CA PHE A 1030 32.68 45.87 -43.20
C PHE A 1030 33.27 44.92 -42.17
N PHE A 1031 32.74 43.70 -42.09
CA PHE A 1031 33.21 42.69 -41.15
C PHE A 1031 34.63 42.20 -41.44
N VAL A 1032 34.97 41.90 -42.70
CA VAL A 1032 36.35 41.49 -43.06
C VAL A 1032 37.34 42.66 -43.06
N GLY A 1033 36.83 43.90 -43.20
CA GLY A 1033 37.58 45.14 -43.15
C GLY A 1033 37.50 45.91 -44.46
N LEU A 1034 36.95 47.14 -44.39
CA LEU A 1034 36.70 48.00 -45.56
C LEU A 1034 37.96 48.31 -46.40
N VAL A 1035 39.11 48.46 -45.73
CA VAL A 1035 40.41 48.75 -46.37
C VAL A 1035 41.26 47.50 -46.62
N THR A 1036 40.79 46.32 -46.16
CA THR A 1036 41.47 45.03 -46.29
C THR A 1036 40.49 43.95 -46.79
N PRO A 1037 39.87 44.11 -47.97
CA PRO A 1037 38.81 43.22 -48.46
C PRO A 1037 39.24 41.78 -48.79
N ASN A 1038 40.54 41.49 -48.73
CA ASN A 1038 41.10 40.14 -48.88
C ASN A 1038 41.38 39.45 -47.54
N ASN A 1039 41.08 40.11 -46.42
CA ASN A 1039 41.20 39.51 -45.09
C ASN A 1039 40.22 38.32 -44.97
N VAL A 1040 40.62 37.32 -44.19
CA VAL A 1040 39.81 36.14 -43.89
C VAL A 1040 39.58 36.13 -42.39
N VAL A 1041 38.32 36.22 -41.97
CA VAL A 1041 37.97 36.24 -40.54
C VAL A 1041 37.41 34.88 -40.16
N ALA A 1042 38.17 34.15 -39.33
CA ALA A 1042 37.73 32.86 -38.82
C ALA A 1042 36.80 33.00 -37.61
N GLY A 1043 35.81 32.12 -37.48
CA GLY A 1043 34.94 32.08 -36.31
C GLY A 1043 33.46 31.85 -36.63
N TYR A 1044 32.64 31.93 -35.59
CA TYR A 1044 31.18 31.81 -35.67
C TYR A 1044 30.54 33.17 -35.95
N ASN A 1045 30.42 33.51 -37.23
CA ASN A 1045 30.02 34.85 -37.65
C ASN A 1045 28.71 34.83 -38.45
N ALA A 1046 27.88 35.87 -38.29
CA ALA A 1046 26.66 36.04 -39.09
C ALA A 1046 26.97 36.22 -40.59
N THR A 1047 28.17 36.71 -40.91
CA THR A 1047 28.65 36.96 -42.28
C THR A 1047 29.18 35.71 -43.00
N ASP A 1048 29.39 34.61 -42.27
CA ASP A 1048 29.77 33.30 -42.84
C ASP A 1048 28.50 32.56 -43.28
N ILE A 1049 28.13 32.72 -44.55
CA ILE A 1049 26.88 32.20 -45.14
C ILE A 1049 27.07 30.74 -45.57
N ASN A 1050 28.28 30.37 -46.01
CA ASN A 1050 28.57 28.99 -46.42
C ASN A 1050 28.89 28.05 -45.25
N MET A 1051 29.06 28.60 -44.05
CA MET A 1051 29.36 27.91 -42.79
C MET A 1051 30.68 27.13 -42.82
N ASP A 1052 31.67 27.63 -43.57
CA ASP A 1052 33.00 27.04 -43.63
C ASP A 1052 33.92 27.48 -42.47
N GLY A 1053 33.42 28.36 -41.58
CA GLY A 1053 34.14 28.93 -40.46
C GLY A 1053 35.02 30.12 -40.84
N LEU A 1054 34.98 30.59 -42.10
CA LEU A 1054 35.83 31.63 -42.65
C LEU A 1054 35.01 32.66 -43.45
N THR A 1055 34.70 33.80 -42.85
CA THR A 1055 34.10 34.90 -43.63
C THR A 1055 35.11 35.48 -44.63
N LYS A 1056 34.73 35.50 -45.91
CA LYS A 1056 35.54 36.03 -47.01
C LYS A 1056 34.72 36.95 -47.92
N TYR A 1057 35.29 38.10 -48.27
CA TYR A 1057 34.71 38.97 -49.29
C TYR A 1057 35.27 38.73 -50.70
N ASN A 1058 36.55 38.33 -50.82
CA ASN A 1058 37.21 38.03 -52.10
C ASN A 1058 37.89 36.66 -52.05
N GLY A 1059 38.21 36.10 -53.22
CA GLY A 1059 38.81 34.76 -53.35
C GLY A 1059 37.78 33.66 -53.63
N SER A 1060 38.25 32.43 -53.75
CA SER A 1060 37.38 31.25 -53.94
C SER A 1060 36.52 31.01 -52.70
N ASN A 1061 35.27 30.56 -52.92
CA ASN A 1061 34.28 30.29 -51.87
C ASN A 1061 34.02 31.50 -50.95
N ASN A 1062 33.93 32.71 -51.51
CA ASN A 1062 33.55 33.89 -50.74
C ASN A 1062 32.04 33.97 -50.48
N ASP A 1063 31.65 34.58 -49.36
CA ASP A 1063 30.26 34.67 -48.90
C ASP A 1063 29.41 35.61 -49.76
N LYS A 1064 30.00 36.71 -50.26
CA LYS A 1064 29.26 37.68 -51.09
C LYS A 1064 28.71 37.06 -52.37
N ASN A 1065 29.35 36.01 -52.88
CA ASN A 1065 28.90 35.35 -54.10
C ASN A 1065 27.57 34.62 -53.87
N ILE A 1066 27.29 34.12 -52.65
CA ILE A 1066 25.99 33.50 -52.33
C ILE A 1066 24.88 34.54 -52.45
N VAL A 1067 25.07 35.73 -51.88
CA VAL A 1067 24.16 36.88 -52.03
C VAL A 1067 23.99 37.25 -53.51
N LEU A 1068 25.09 37.34 -54.26
CA LEU A 1068 25.09 37.69 -55.69
C LEU A 1068 24.30 36.67 -56.53
N PHE A 1069 24.51 35.37 -56.31
CA PHE A 1069 23.83 34.31 -57.05
C PHE A 1069 22.33 34.28 -56.74
N ASN A 1070 21.95 34.63 -55.51
CA ASN A 1070 20.54 34.71 -55.11
C ASN A 1070 19.79 35.83 -55.84
N VAL A 1071 20.38 37.02 -55.90
CA VAL A 1071 19.71 38.19 -56.52
C VAL A 1071 20.00 38.37 -58.02
N GLY A 1072 20.85 37.52 -58.60
CA GLY A 1072 21.13 37.45 -60.03
C GLY A 1072 22.49 38.03 -60.44
N LEU A 1073 23.24 37.28 -61.27
CA LEU A 1073 24.63 37.57 -61.63
C LEU A 1073 24.85 38.80 -62.53
N ILE A 1074 23.92 39.04 -63.46
CA ILE A 1074 24.09 40.03 -64.53
C ILE A 1074 23.59 41.42 -64.07
N THR A 1075 22.54 41.45 -63.25
CA THR A 1075 21.93 42.68 -62.74
C THR A 1075 21.45 42.46 -61.30
N PRO A 1076 22.34 42.56 -60.30
CA PRO A 1076 22.07 42.16 -58.91
C PRO A 1076 21.25 43.20 -58.14
N ASN A 1077 20.07 43.53 -58.67
CA ASN A 1077 19.13 44.50 -58.09
C ASN A 1077 17.84 43.81 -57.59
N ASN A 1078 17.68 42.50 -57.79
CA ASN A 1078 16.56 41.78 -57.18
C ASN A 1078 16.71 41.77 -55.66
N ILE A 1079 15.57 41.70 -54.96
CA ILE A 1079 15.51 41.56 -53.52
C ILE A 1079 14.69 40.31 -53.25
N ILE A 1080 15.26 39.40 -52.46
CA ILE A 1080 14.50 38.26 -51.93
C ILE A 1080 14.08 38.65 -50.53
N ALA A 1081 12.78 38.82 -50.33
CA ALA A 1081 12.22 39.11 -49.02
C ALA A 1081 11.88 37.80 -48.28
N GLU A 1082 12.08 37.80 -46.97
CA GLU A 1082 11.58 36.75 -46.08
C GLU A 1082 10.08 36.61 -46.27
N GLN A 1083 9.61 35.37 -46.43
CA GLN A 1083 8.19 35.08 -46.58
C GLN A 1083 7.64 34.57 -45.24
N LEU A 1084 7.71 35.45 -44.25
CA LEU A 1084 7.07 35.33 -42.95
C LEU A 1084 6.15 36.55 -42.74
N PRO A 1085 5.06 36.43 -41.96
CA PRO A 1085 4.10 37.51 -41.73
C PRO A 1085 4.63 38.63 -40.84
#